data_AF-A0A1N7J2J3-F1
#
_entry.id   AF-A0A1N7J2J3-F1
#
_cell.length_a   1.000
_cell.length_b   1.000
_cell.length_c   1.000
_cell.angle_alpha   90.00
_cell.angle_beta   90.00
_cell.angle_gamma   90.00
#
_symmetry.space_group_name_H-M   'P 1'
#
loop_
_entity.id
_entity.type
_entity.pdbx_description
1 polymer ?
#
loop_
_entity_poly.entity_id
_entity_poly.type
_entity_poly.pdbx_seq_one_letter_code
_entity_poly.pdbx_strand_id
1 'polypeptide(L)'
;MSVNIKSPTSYFFTELSFSQGAGDKSFGELNANEFQITTSFPGALKAYAVTDGVLFFARHGSTNDKVNILLKPSTPVDLGVKVKYFVYRGVNASDLFKTVNGKVQLNDSSSLEYLNTFWQEYISFYGSNSEFTADKIGYLSDTSSGSSSEIIKKFFPKDSHNLVRVKAGTHIGNFFSGSGGFEIVVDEGDFSQKKSDTGLEFDLKFATATSCTLKLNGSNSLPDVFGGNENSNIDAKIFRENIFKFLDPAAFYGSHVTNNAPNGNTGSICIGGTGTSYSTMDDIYNNFVKKFKNNLKTYFYVKGNDNRSLNFYNSDNILKVNGTDYNLSTLNWPIIVLPLPYCNIEFANVVPNDSFFSTTFLSSSSSFSVPQKSYFFSKIVSNYVCNLPFVNSSGNKIFSSFTYLVYNKPTSPLDSFFGPVNLESVFEREDYTSNQGSIVNNLRPVLIKEGSNIGIYKSKLVLEGYLADTNPTNIPTDPTVLSKTLRTYILLPQESTISLSDVSKGGLNARYYTAVNDAESYCKTIYEKGNIWKGKIRDVQDVNALLYRRKDNDDDNAPIYQLGISQADYKKMVDEVYTIDDKATNLTFHFENEVTDAKSSFYKYDLKVKFDNKNGERKQTIKYVTVYTIDGCFFFSKDYSDNFKFFEEFANIAVDFLPINLSSYNFGYECGFDFIGFEGREKYYDVIGKYYNKSTGQLDNIDVSNGIDYQFRNNKLNYFKLLSKNYNHKPSNWRHSGTDFAFHTDSFITLYPGKETTVKLKFTKSQNPSKLYIKYNKKYVAINNSTATPSSDDEFAEFEIPATNYTTINTNYTIKIKSLQASNVDIPIEVFAVEGSKKLLAGKCWLLKNSEAYILKTILVNVQTNTTGTVKSGLPSTDLVQSKSILNNFLNQAFLKVKDGDTTKYLNLDLTNDPGFKVAGTNVGSYLTPYTDSGITYYAVKDTEDVFAHCMTKLKDENPGIKIDDFLVLFFFDEPGGTDGGTAGIADKISGYRGARIYRHGLKRNTIAHEALHSIALYHSFDNDGEYTFRITWLVLGSIIPSPSPVPTDNVMDYFQFKPTDEDKLRKFIWKWQMNKIWKMNYNNNKLIKDT
;
A
#
# COMPACT_ATOMS: atom_id res chain seq x y z
N MET A 1 8.02 2.40 8.46
CA MET A 1 7.77 3.11 9.73
C MET A 1 7.20 4.48 9.40
N SER A 2 5.89 4.69 9.53
CA SER A 2 5.37 6.04 9.58
C SER A 2 5.37 6.51 11.02
N VAL A 3 6.42 7.28 11.34
CA VAL A 3 6.36 8.32 12.35
C VAL A 3 5.34 9.33 11.84
N ASN A 4 4.61 10.04 12.70
CA ASN A 4 4.03 11.31 12.25
C ASN A 4 5.20 12.22 11.85
N ILE A 5 5.55 12.22 10.56
CA ILE A 5 6.77 12.84 10.01
C ILE A 5 6.68 14.38 10.07
N LYS A 6 5.50 14.88 10.43
CA LYS A 6 5.15 16.28 10.44
C LYS A 6 5.12 16.79 11.88
N SER A 7 5.80 17.91 12.12
CA SER A 7 5.71 18.66 13.36
C SER A 7 4.37 19.37 13.44
N PRO A 8 3.41 18.94 14.30
CA PRO A 8 2.18 19.69 14.48
C PRO A 8 2.51 21.08 14.98
N THR A 9 1.96 22.10 14.33
CA THR A 9 2.10 23.50 14.74
C THR A 9 0.72 24.09 14.90
N SER A 10 0.45 24.69 16.06
CA SER A 10 -0.81 25.38 16.33
C SER A 10 -0.58 26.59 17.23
N TYR A 11 -1.60 27.42 17.36
CA TYR A 11 -1.65 28.47 18.38
C TYR A 11 -2.49 28.02 19.57
N PHE A 12 -2.09 28.47 20.76
CA PHE A 12 -2.94 28.35 21.92
C PHE A 12 -4.21 29.18 21.72
N PHE A 13 -5.38 28.62 22.05
CA PHE A 13 -6.68 29.23 21.76
C PHE A 13 -6.93 30.52 22.57
N THR A 14 -6.09 30.81 23.58
CA THR A 14 -6.23 31.96 24.48
C THR A 14 -4.86 32.40 25.04
N GLU A 15 -4.83 33.25 26.07
CA GLU A 15 -3.61 33.75 26.72
C GLU A 15 -3.08 32.79 27.79
N LEU A 16 -1.79 32.90 28.15
CA LEU A 16 -1.15 32.08 29.19
C LEU A 16 -1.72 32.30 30.60
N SER A 17 -2.54 33.32 30.83
CA SER A 17 -3.26 33.49 32.10
C SER A 17 -4.39 32.48 32.29
N PHE A 18 -4.75 31.70 31.25
CA PHE A 18 -5.74 30.64 31.33
C PHE A 18 -5.46 29.63 32.45
N SER A 19 -6.52 29.25 33.14
CA SER A 19 -6.56 28.15 34.11
C SER A 19 -8.01 27.71 34.35
N GLN A 20 -8.20 26.42 34.67
CA GLN A 20 -9.49 25.90 35.15
C GLN A 20 -9.48 25.72 36.67
N GLY A 21 -10.56 26.14 37.33
CA GLY A 21 -10.84 25.95 38.74
C GLY A 21 -11.76 24.75 39.04
N ALA A 22 -12.10 24.58 40.32
CA ALA A 22 -12.87 23.42 40.79
C ALA A 22 -14.28 23.30 40.18
N GLY A 23 -14.94 24.44 39.92
CA GLY A 23 -16.29 24.53 39.35
C GLY A 23 -16.36 24.43 37.83
N ASP A 24 -15.22 24.39 37.14
CA ASP A 24 -15.18 24.33 35.68
C ASP A 24 -15.44 22.93 35.14
N LYS A 25 -16.05 22.90 33.94
CA LYS A 25 -16.34 21.71 33.16
C LYS A 25 -15.16 21.39 32.24
N SER A 26 -14.83 20.12 32.11
CA SER A 26 -13.77 19.63 31.22
C SER A 26 -14.30 18.45 30.41
N PHE A 27 -13.70 18.21 29.24
CA PHE A 27 -14.01 17.04 28.43
C PHE A 27 -13.95 15.73 29.25
N GLY A 28 -14.99 14.91 29.14
CA GLY A 28 -15.06 13.61 29.81
C GLY A 28 -16.46 13.15 30.18
N GLU A 29 -16.55 11.89 30.59
CA GLU A 29 -17.78 11.29 31.09
C GLU A 29 -18.22 11.96 32.40
N LEU A 30 -19.49 12.38 32.45
CA LEU A 30 -20.14 12.82 33.68
C LEU A 30 -20.85 11.64 34.36
N ASN A 31 -21.48 10.78 33.56
CA ASN A 31 -22.08 9.51 33.93
C ASN A 31 -22.41 8.68 32.66
N ALA A 32 -22.95 7.46 32.83
CA ALA A 32 -23.28 6.55 31.74
C ALA A 32 -24.24 7.11 30.66
N ASN A 33 -24.94 8.21 30.96
CA ASN A 33 -25.89 8.87 30.07
C ASN A 33 -25.46 10.26 29.61
N GLU A 34 -24.40 10.84 30.19
CA GLU A 34 -23.98 12.22 29.92
C GLU A 34 -22.46 12.33 29.72
N PHE A 35 -22.06 13.00 28.64
CA PHE A 35 -20.66 13.28 28.33
C PHE A 35 -20.44 14.77 28.08
N GLN A 36 -19.51 15.36 28.82
CA GLN A 36 -19.15 16.77 28.69
C GLN A 36 -18.19 16.96 27.51
N ILE A 37 -18.54 17.85 26.57
CA ILE A 37 -17.69 18.19 25.42
C ILE A 37 -17.00 19.54 25.63
N THR A 38 -17.75 20.58 26.01
CA THR A 38 -17.17 21.93 26.22
C THR A 38 -16.23 21.94 27.42
N THR A 39 -15.00 22.39 27.19
CA THR A 39 -14.09 22.78 28.27
C THR A 39 -14.38 24.24 28.64
N SER A 40 -14.97 24.47 29.81
CA SER A 40 -15.34 25.81 30.29
C SER A 40 -14.28 26.42 31.19
N PHE A 41 -14.23 27.74 31.26
CA PHE A 41 -13.30 28.48 32.12
C PHE A 41 -13.79 29.90 32.43
N PRO A 42 -13.36 30.47 33.57
CA PRO A 42 -13.66 31.84 33.93
C PRO A 42 -12.64 32.82 33.30
N GLY A 43 -13.00 34.11 33.32
CA GLY A 43 -12.09 35.21 32.96
C GLY A 43 -12.37 35.86 31.60
N ALA A 44 -12.10 37.16 31.54
CA ALA A 44 -12.14 37.95 30.31
C ALA A 44 -10.81 37.81 29.54
N LEU A 45 -10.58 36.62 28.98
CA LEU A 45 -9.36 36.27 28.26
C LEU A 45 -9.51 36.57 26.76
N LYS A 46 -8.41 36.88 26.06
CA LYS A 46 -8.46 36.96 24.59
C LYS A 46 -8.66 35.58 23.96
N ALA A 47 -9.42 35.53 22.87
CA ALA A 47 -9.55 34.36 22.01
C ALA A 47 -8.61 34.51 20.81
N TYR A 48 -7.85 33.47 20.49
CA TYR A 48 -6.93 33.44 19.36
C TYR A 48 -7.27 32.31 18.39
N ALA A 49 -7.19 32.58 17.10
CA ALA A 49 -7.34 31.57 16.06
C ALA A 49 -6.24 30.50 16.19
N VAL A 50 -6.63 29.23 16.41
CA VAL A 50 -5.67 28.12 16.60
C VAL A 50 -4.86 27.83 15.33
N THR A 51 -5.43 28.09 14.15
CA THR A 51 -4.83 27.85 12.83
C THR A 51 -5.40 28.84 11.81
N ASP A 52 -4.86 28.85 10.58
CA ASP A 52 -5.42 29.57 9.45
C ASP A 52 -6.80 28.98 9.09
N GLY A 53 -7.78 29.83 8.79
CA GLY A 53 -9.11 29.33 8.45
C GLY A 53 -10.16 30.40 8.18
N VAL A 54 -11.41 29.94 8.14
CA VAL A 54 -12.61 30.76 7.95
C VAL A 54 -13.42 30.77 9.24
N LEU A 55 -13.88 31.96 9.64
CA LEU A 55 -14.72 32.15 10.81
C LEU A 55 -16.20 32.16 10.43
N PHE A 56 -16.99 31.57 11.32
CA PHE A 56 -18.45 31.64 11.33
C PHE A 56 -18.92 32.05 12.72
N PHE A 57 -20.00 32.82 12.80
CA PHE A 57 -20.49 33.43 14.04
C PHE A 57 -21.92 32.97 14.33
N ALA A 58 -22.22 32.58 15.57
CA ALA A 58 -23.59 32.25 15.96
C ALA A 58 -23.91 32.85 17.32
N ARG A 59 -25.14 33.31 17.50
CA ARG A 59 -25.60 33.83 18.80
C ARG A 59 -25.35 32.80 19.91
N HIS A 60 -24.90 33.24 21.08
CA HIS A 60 -24.68 32.35 22.22
C HIS A 60 -25.98 32.22 23.05
N GLY A 61 -26.68 31.11 22.86
CA GLY A 61 -27.98 30.83 23.44
C GLY A 61 -29.01 31.88 23.01
N SER A 62 -29.80 32.34 23.97
CA SER A 62 -30.76 33.43 23.80
C SER A 62 -30.18 34.81 24.14
N THR A 63 -28.86 34.96 24.30
CA THR A 63 -28.24 36.25 24.71
C THR A 63 -27.77 37.05 23.50
N ASN A 64 -27.87 38.38 23.53
CA ASN A 64 -27.34 39.25 22.47
C ASN A 64 -25.92 39.74 22.77
N ASP A 65 -25.47 39.61 24.02
CA ASP A 65 -24.17 40.13 24.47
C ASP A 65 -23.01 39.17 24.19
N LYS A 66 -23.32 37.95 23.75
CA LYS A 66 -22.36 36.89 23.52
C LYS A 66 -22.57 36.22 22.18
N VAL A 67 -21.47 35.77 21.59
CA VAL A 67 -21.42 35.04 20.33
C VAL A 67 -20.47 33.86 20.43
N ASN A 68 -20.79 32.79 19.73
CA ASN A 68 -19.93 31.64 19.49
C ASN A 68 -19.21 31.83 18.15
N ILE A 69 -17.92 31.50 18.11
CA ILE A 69 -17.12 31.53 16.89
C ILE A 69 -16.75 30.09 16.52
N LEU A 70 -17.02 29.67 15.29
CA LEU A 70 -16.54 28.40 14.75
C LEU A 70 -15.45 28.71 13.71
N LEU A 71 -14.24 28.20 13.94
CA LEU A 71 -13.11 28.32 13.02
C LEU A 71 -12.97 27.01 12.23
N LYS A 72 -13.23 27.05 10.92
CA LYS A 72 -12.99 25.95 9.97
C LYS A 72 -11.55 26.05 9.42
N PRO A 73 -10.64 25.12 9.75
CA PRO A 73 -9.26 25.18 9.29
C PRO A 73 -9.13 25.15 7.75
N SER A 74 -8.25 25.98 7.18
CA SER A 74 -7.88 25.88 5.76
C SER A 74 -6.77 24.85 5.51
N THR A 75 -6.02 24.51 6.56
CA THR A 75 -4.94 23.51 6.55
C THR A 75 -5.05 22.60 7.78
N PRO A 76 -4.77 21.28 7.66
CA PRO A 76 -4.77 20.38 8.81
C PRO A 76 -3.68 20.74 9.83
N VAL A 77 -4.00 20.65 11.13
CA VAL A 77 -3.00 20.62 12.20
C VAL A 77 -2.51 19.17 12.27
N ASP A 78 -1.32 18.87 11.73
CA ASP A 78 -0.82 17.53 11.42
C ASP A 78 -0.66 16.58 12.65
N LEU A 79 -1.78 16.18 13.27
CA LEU A 79 -1.87 15.36 14.48
C LEU A 79 -2.33 13.92 14.21
N GLY A 80 -2.49 13.53 12.95
CA GLY A 80 -3.04 12.23 12.55
C GLY A 80 -4.57 12.11 12.60
N VAL A 81 -5.25 13.15 13.07
CA VAL A 81 -6.71 13.33 12.96
C VAL A 81 -6.99 14.69 12.33
N LYS A 82 -8.04 14.79 11.52
CA LYS A 82 -8.43 16.07 10.90
C LYS A 82 -9.39 16.80 11.83
N VAL A 83 -9.18 18.10 12.04
CA VAL A 83 -10.10 18.96 12.78
C VAL A 83 -11.10 19.59 11.81
N LYS A 84 -12.39 19.47 12.10
CA LYS A 84 -13.49 20.10 11.36
C LYS A 84 -13.70 21.55 11.81
N TYR A 85 -13.84 21.76 13.13
CA TYR A 85 -14.03 23.08 13.73
C TYR A 85 -13.27 23.20 15.05
N PHE A 86 -12.68 24.37 15.29
CA PHE A 86 -12.41 24.85 16.63
C PHE A 86 -13.55 25.77 17.05
N VAL A 87 -14.23 25.48 18.15
CA VAL A 87 -15.40 26.25 18.59
C VAL A 87 -15.07 27.03 19.84
N TYR A 88 -15.27 28.34 19.78
CA TYR A 88 -15.07 29.30 20.87
C TYR A 88 -16.46 29.70 21.36
N ARG A 89 -16.82 29.30 22.57
CA ARG A 89 -18.13 29.60 23.18
C ARG A 89 -18.04 30.87 24.02
N GLY A 90 -19.01 31.77 23.84
CA GLY A 90 -19.17 32.95 24.69
C GLY A 90 -18.11 34.02 24.58
N VAL A 91 -17.84 34.48 23.36
CA VAL A 91 -17.08 35.71 23.05
C VAL A 91 -17.99 36.94 23.17
N ASN A 92 -17.48 38.08 23.60
CA ASN A 92 -18.23 39.34 23.69
C ASN A 92 -18.74 39.75 22.30
N ALA A 93 -20.06 39.89 22.15
CA ALA A 93 -20.65 40.29 20.89
C ALA A 93 -20.24 41.71 20.48
N SER A 94 -20.03 42.62 21.44
CA SER A 94 -19.62 44.02 21.19
C SER A 94 -18.25 44.15 20.54
N ASP A 95 -17.36 43.15 20.72
CA ASP A 95 -16.05 43.15 20.08
C ASP A 95 -16.18 42.93 18.56
N LEU A 96 -17.24 42.24 18.14
CA LEU A 96 -17.45 41.79 16.76
C LEU A 96 -18.55 42.57 16.04
N PHE A 97 -19.59 42.97 16.77
CA PHE A 97 -20.82 43.53 16.22
C PHE A 97 -21.26 44.81 16.95
N LYS A 98 -21.93 45.68 16.19
CA LYS A 98 -22.64 46.87 16.71
C LYS A 98 -24.07 46.87 16.19
N THR A 99 -24.97 47.55 16.90
CA THR A 99 -26.35 47.75 16.42
C THR A 99 -26.49 49.16 15.85
N VAL A 100 -26.88 49.26 14.58
CA VAL A 100 -27.15 50.54 13.90
C VAL A 100 -28.56 50.48 13.32
N ASN A 101 -29.43 51.42 13.69
CA ASN A 101 -30.82 51.48 13.24
C ASN A 101 -31.59 50.14 13.43
N GLY A 102 -31.35 49.45 14.55
CA GLY A 102 -32.00 48.17 14.87
C GLY A 102 -31.47 46.95 14.10
N LYS A 103 -30.49 47.12 13.20
CA LYS A 103 -29.81 46.01 12.50
C LYS A 103 -28.46 45.73 13.14
N VAL A 104 -28.14 44.44 13.35
CA VAL A 104 -26.80 44.01 13.81
C VAL A 104 -25.85 44.08 12.62
N GLN A 105 -24.72 44.75 12.78
CA GLN A 105 -23.69 44.97 11.75
C GLN A 105 -22.31 44.63 12.32
N LEU A 106 -21.32 44.44 11.46
CA LEU A 106 -19.92 44.36 11.89
C LEU A 106 -19.51 45.64 12.64
N ASN A 107 -18.73 45.47 13.70
CA ASN A 107 -18.14 46.58 14.41
C ASN A 107 -16.91 47.10 13.65
N ASP A 108 -17.14 48.04 12.72
CA ASP A 108 -16.10 48.76 11.96
C ASP A 108 -15.20 49.69 12.81
N SER A 109 -15.53 49.85 14.09
CA SER A 109 -14.73 50.56 15.10
C SER A 109 -14.07 49.61 16.10
N SER A 110 -14.10 48.30 15.81
CA SER A 110 -13.50 47.27 16.66
C SER A 110 -11.98 47.46 16.75
N SER A 111 -11.43 47.14 17.92
CA SER A 111 -9.99 46.98 18.10
C SER A 111 -9.42 45.75 17.39
N LEU A 112 -10.26 44.90 16.79
CA LEU A 112 -9.87 43.69 16.08
C LEU A 112 -9.50 44.03 14.62
N GLU A 113 -8.20 44.07 14.34
CA GLU A 113 -7.65 44.47 13.04
C GLU A 113 -8.22 43.67 11.86
N TYR A 114 -8.41 42.36 12.01
CA TYR A 114 -8.92 41.50 10.93
C TYR A 114 -10.35 41.87 10.48
N LEU A 115 -11.19 42.40 11.39
CA LEU A 115 -12.52 42.87 11.03
C LEU A 115 -12.43 44.17 10.24
N ASN A 116 -11.51 45.06 10.60
CA ASN A 116 -11.28 46.30 9.87
C ASN A 116 -10.77 45.99 8.46
N THR A 117 -9.80 45.07 8.32
CA THR A 117 -9.31 44.61 7.01
C THR A 117 -10.44 44.01 6.17
N PHE A 118 -11.21 43.07 6.74
CA PHE A 118 -12.34 42.45 6.04
C PHE A 118 -13.39 43.50 5.62
N TRP A 119 -13.69 44.47 6.48
CA TRP A 119 -14.61 45.56 6.18
C TRP A 119 -14.15 46.43 5.00
N GLN A 120 -12.85 46.76 4.94
CA GLN A 120 -12.29 47.50 3.81
C GLN A 120 -12.31 46.69 2.51
N GLU A 121 -11.98 45.39 2.56
CA GLU A 121 -12.08 44.49 1.41
C GLU A 121 -13.52 44.39 0.90
N TYR A 122 -14.49 44.29 1.82
CA TYR A 122 -15.90 44.28 1.50
C TYR A 122 -16.35 45.57 0.80
N ILE A 123 -16.02 46.75 1.36
CA ILE A 123 -16.34 48.05 0.76
C ILE A 123 -15.69 48.18 -0.61
N SER A 124 -14.43 47.76 -0.76
CA SER A 124 -13.71 47.79 -2.03
C SER A 124 -14.38 46.93 -3.10
N PHE A 125 -15.00 45.82 -2.72
CA PHE A 125 -15.67 44.92 -3.66
C PHE A 125 -17.08 45.41 -4.04
N TYR A 126 -17.86 45.88 -3.06
CA TYR A 126 -19.27 46.24 -3.28
C TYR A 126 -19.55 47.73 -3.54
N GLY A 127 -18.55 48.61 -3.35
CA GLY A 127 -18.64 50.03 -3.70
C GLY A 127 -19.58 50.87 -2.81
N SER A 128 -20.08 50.34 -1.68
CA SER A 128 -20.90 51.11 -0.74
C SER A 128 -20.78 50.63 0.71
N ASN A 129 -21.00 51.54 1.66
CA ASN A 129 -21.00 51.26 3.11
C ASN A 129 -22.42 51.02 3.66
N SER A 130 -23.45 51.14 2.82
CA SER A 130 -24.85 51.05 3.25
C SER A 130 -25.35 49.60 3.18
N GLU A 131 -25.65 49.02 4.34
CA GLU A 131 -26.41 47.77 4.54
C GLU A 131 -25.65 46.44 4.70
N PHE A 132 -24.44 46.44 5.28
CA PHE A 132 -23.84 45.17 5.70
C PHE A 132 -24.32 44.70 7.06
N THR A 133 -25.33 43.85 7.05
CA THR A 133 -25.87 43.21 8.24
C THR A 133 -25.05 41.96 8.60
N ALA A 134 -24.98 41.64 9.89
CA ALA A 134 -24.14 40.56 10.41
C ALA A 134 -24.51 39.17 9.84
N ASP A 135 -25.76 38.96 9.44
CA ASP A 135 -26.21 37.75 8.74
C ASP A 135 -25.46 37.56 7.41
N LYS A 136 -24.89 38.61 6.81
CA LYS A 136 -24.06 38.46 5.61
C LYS A 136 -22.74 37.74 5.86
N ILE A 137 -22.22 37.70 7.09
CA ILE A 137 -20.94 37.05 7.44
C ILE A 137 -21.09 35.79 8.28
N GLY A 138 -22.27 35.19 8.28
CA GLY A 138 -22.50 33.99 9.06
C GLY A 138 -23.26 34.21 10.34
N TYR A 139 -23.51 35.45 10.81
CA TYR A 139 -24.15 35.66 12.11
C TYR A 139 -25.59 35.15 12.11
N LEU A 140 -25.81 34.02 12.78
CA LEU A 140 -27.13 33.43 12.91
C LEU A 140 -27.84 34.01 14.15
N SER A 141 -28.82 34.87 13.91
CA SER A 141 -29.54 35.65 14.95
C SER A 141 -30.88 35.06 15.37
N ASP A 142 -31.51 34.23 14.52
CA ASP A 142 -32.88 33.77 14.71
C ASP A 142 -32.96 32.47 15.53
N THR A 143 -33.93 32.42 16.44
CA THR A 143 -34.24 31.23 17.27
C THR A 143 -35.52 30.53 16.81
N SER A 144 -36.17 31.02 15.76
CA SER A 144 -37.40 30.43 15.23
C SER A 144 -37.13 29.07 14.57
N SER A 145 -37.86 28.07 15.08
CA SER A 145 -37.88 26.62 14.82
C SER A 145 -38.15 26.17 13.37
N GLY A 146 -37.43 26.67 12.37
CA GLY A 146 -37.42 26.14 11.00
C GLY A 146 -36.13 25.38 10.72
N SER A 147 -36.23 24.10 10.32
CA SER A 147 -35.12 23.16 10.10
C SER A 147 -33.92 23.77 9.35
N SER A 148 -32.88 24.10 10.12
CA SER A 148 -31.68 24.85 9.75
C SER A 148 -30.49 23.98 9.33
N SER A 149 -30.71 22.71 8.98
CA SER A 149 -29.63 21.76 8.64
C SER A 149 -28.79 22.21 7.44
N GLU A 150 -29.32 23.15 6.63
CA GLU A 150 -28.65 23.74 5.48
C GLU A 150 -27.86 25.02 5.78
N ILE A 151 -28.04 25.71 6.91
CA ILE A 151 -27.51 27.09 7.05
C ILE A 151 -25.98 27.11 7.05
N ILE A 152 -25.30 26.22 7.80
CA ILE A 152 -23.83 26.10 7.74
C ILE A 152 -23.36 25.68 6.34
N LYS A 153 -24.15 24.85 5.63
CA LYS A 153 -23.88 24.38 4.25
C LYS A 153 -24.19 25.41 3.15
N LYS A 154 -24.98 26.44 3.47
CA LYS A 154 -25.46 27.49 2.55
C LYS A 154 -24.62 28.77 2.66
N PHE A 155 -23.72 28.87 3.63
CA PHE A 155 -23.03 30.12 3.94
C PHE A 155 -21.92 30.51 2.97
N PHE A 156 -21.60 29.67 1.97
CA PHE A 156 -20.56 29.98 1.00
C PHE A 156 -21.05 29.97 -0.47
N PRO A 157 -21.99 30.84 -0.88
CA PRO A 157 -22.09 31.18 -2.29
C PRO A 157 -20.83 31.96 -2.68
N LYS A 158 -20.03 31.39 -3.60
CA LYS A 158 -18.76 31.92 -4.10
C LYS A 158 -18.85 33.33 -4.71
N ASP A 159 -20.06 33.79 -5.02
CA ASP A 159 -20.34 35.09 -5.62
C ASP A 159 -20.49 36.20 -4.56
N SER A 160 -20.12 35.92 -3.30
CA SER A 160 -20.21 36.88 -2.20
C SER A 160 -18.91 37.04 -1.41
N HIS A 161 -18.44 38.27 -1.21
CA HIS A 161 -17.22 38.61 -0.45
C HIS A 161 -17.48 38.56 1.08
N ASN A 162 -18.07 37.46 1.52
CA ASN A 162 -18.74 37.34 2.82
C ASN A 162 -18.03 36.41 3.82
N LEU A 163 -16.91 35.79 3.42
CA LEU A 163 -16.18 34.83 4.25
C LEU A 163 -15.04 35.52 5.01
N VAL A 164 -15.17 35.61 6.33
CA VAL A 164 -14.15 36.21 7.20
C VAL A 164 -12.99 35.22 7.37
N ARG A 165 -11.86 35.50 6.72
CA ARG A 165 -10.64 34.67 6.79
C ARG A 165 -9.69 35.22 7.85
N VAL A 166 -9.03 34.34 8.60
CA VAL A 166 -8.04 34.72 9.62
C VAL A 166 -6.78 33.89 9.51
N LYS A 167 -5.68 34.48 9.97
CA LYS A 167 -4.40 33.80 10.16
C LYS A 167 -4.31 33.19 11.54
N ALA A 168 -3.57 32.09 11.66
CA ALA A 168 -3.24 31.47 12.94
C ALA A 168 -2.63 32.52 13.89
N GLY A 169 -3.10 32.55 15.14
CA GLY A 169 -2.69 33.51 16.16
C GLY A 169 -3.38 34.87 16.12
N THR A 170 -4.29 35.11 15.17
CA THR A 170 -5.10 36.35 15.11
C THR A 170 -5.98 36.45 16.36
N HIS A 171 -6.04 37.63 16.99
CA HIS A 171 -6.99 37.92 18.07
C HIS A 171 -8.40 38.03 17.47
N ILE A 172 -9.31 37.13 17.87
CA ILE A 172 -10.66 36.98 17.29
C ILE A 172 -11.78 37.45 18.25
N GLY A 173 -11.42 38.20 19.29
CA GLY A 173 -12.35 38.73 20.30
C GLY A 173 -11.95 38.36 21.73
N ASN A 174 -12.72 38.81 22.72
CA ASN A 174 -12.50 38.48 24.13
C ASN A 174 -13.62 37.57 24.64
N PHE A 175 -13.26 36.52 25.37
CA PHE A 175 -14.25 35.74 26.10
C PHE A 175 -14.99 36.62 27.11
N PHE A 176 -16.30 36.40 27.22
CA PHE A 176 -17.13 37.12 28.18
C PHE A 176 -16.77 36.68 29.60
N SER A 177 -16.66 37.64 30.52
CA SER A 177 -16.23 37.40 31.90
C SER A 177 -17.10 36.33 32.57
N GLY A 178 -16.48 35.21 32.96
CA GLY A 178 -17.13 34.12 33.67
C GLY A 178 -17.86 33.09 32.80
N SER A 179 -17.74 33.15 31.46
CA SER A 179 -18.45 32.20 30.58
C SER A 179 -17.69 31.84 29.29
N GLY A 180 -16.39 31.55 29.39
CA GLY A 180 -15.60 31.07 28.26
C GLY A 180 -15.76 29.56 28.06
N GLY A 181 -15.75 29.10 26.80
CA GLY A 181 -15.73 27.68 26.47
C GLY A 181 -14.96 27.37 25.18
N PHE A 182 -14.40 26.18 25.11
CA PHE A 182 -13.64 25.72 23.93
C PHE A 182 -13.92 24.25 23.61
N GLU A 183 -14.08 23.94 22.32
CA GLU A 183 -14.35 22.60 21.80
C GLU A 183 -13.52 22.33 20.54
N ILE A 184 -13.10 21.08 20.35
CA ILE A 184 -12.45 20.62 19.13
C ILE A 184 -13.35 19.56 18.51
N VAL A 185 -13.91 19.88 17.35
CA VAL A 185 -14.73 18.96 16.54
C VAL A 185 -13.81 18.32 15.51
N VAL A 186 -13.69 17.00 15.54
CA VAL A 186 -12.89 16.27 14.54
C VAL A 186 -13.74 15.93 13.33
N ASP A 187 -13.08 15.85 12.20
CA ASP A 187 -13.69 15.50 10.93
C ASP A 187 -13.61 14.00 10.73
N GLU A 188 -14.77 13.34 10.65
CA GLU A 188 -14.84 11.92 10.32
C GLU A 188 -15.08 11.68 8.82
N GLY A 189 -14.81 12.68 7.97
CA GLY A 189 -15.22 12.72 6.58
C GLY A 189 -16.61 13.34 6.45
N ASP A 190 -16.81 14.19 5.44
CA ASP A 190 -18.07 14.90 5.18
C ASP A 190 -19.18 13.99 4.63
N PHE A 191 -19.31 12.78 5.15
CA PHE A 191 -20.40 11.88 4.87
C PHE A 191 -21.64 12.30 5.68
N SER A 192 -22.33 13.36 5.26
CA SER A 192 -23.71 13.59 5.69
C SER A 192 -24.66 12.54 5.10
N GLN A 193 -24.80 11.39 5.77
CA GLN A 193 -25.81 10.39 5.40
C GLN A 193 -27.18 11.06 5.24
N LYS A 194 -28.01 10.56 4.32
CA LYS A 194 -29.40 11.01 4.11
C LYS A 194 -30.18 11.11 5.42
N LYS A 195 -29.89 10.20 6.34
CA LYS A 195 -30.38 10.20 7.71
C LYS A 195 -29.17 10.09 8.64
N SER A 196 -28.98 11.06 9.54
CA SER A 196 -28.00 10.93 10.61
C SER A 196 -28.45 9.80 11.54
N ASP A 197 -27.65 8.75 11.67
CA ASP A 197 -27.85 7.67 12.64
C ASP A 197 -27.56 8.12 14.07
N THR A 198 -26.58 9.00 14.21
CA THR A 198 -26.09 9.42 15.52
C THR A 198 -26.96 10.45 16.25
N GLY A 199 -27.99 11.01 15.63
CA GLY A 199 -28.87 12.00 16.28
C GLY A 199 -28.19 13.35 16.62
N LEU A 200 -26.91 13.54 16.25
CA LEU A 200 -26.18 14.80 16.39
C LEU A 200 -25.89 15.38 15.01
N GLU A 201 -26.41 16.58 14.77
CA GLU A 201 -26.10 17.40 13.60
C GLU A 201 -25.37 18.66 14.04
N PHE A 202 -24.36 19.06 13.27
CA PHE A 202 -23.67 20.34 13.46
C PHE A 202 -24.47 21.45 12.78
N ASP A 203 -25.65 21.73 13.30
CA ASP A 203 -26.63 22.69 12.76
C ASP A 203 -26.62 24.02 13.56
N LEU A 204 -27.64 24.87 13.33
CA LEU A 204 -27.81 26.12 14.09
C LEU A 204 -27.92 25.88 15.59
N LYS A 205 -28.57 24.80 16.03
CA LYS A 205 -28.69 24.46 17.46
C LYS A 205 -27.30 24.17 18.02
N PHE A 206 -26.48 23.39 17.32
CA PHE A 206 -25.08 23.18 17.70
C PHE A 206 -24.28 24.49 17.75
N ALA A 207 -24.40 25.31 16.71
CA ALA A 207 -23.69 26.57 16.61
C ALA A 207 -24.07 27.58 17.71
N THR A 208 -25.34 27.62 18.11
CA THR A 208 -25.85 28.58 19.09
C THR A 208 -25.78 28.10 20.54
N ALA A 209 -25.55 26.82 20.81
CA ALA A 209 -25.52 26.30 22.17
C ALA A 209 -24.53 27.02 23.10
N THR A 210 -24.90 27.13 24.39
CA THR A 210 -24.03 27.73 25.41
C THR A 210 -22.97 26.77 25.92
N SER A 211 -23.30 25.49 25.87
CA SER A 211 -22.37 24.38 26.07
C SER A 211 -22.87 23.17 25.27
N CYS A 212 -21.94 22.32 24.86
CA CYS A 212 -22.22 21.01 24.33
C CYS A 212 -22.04 19.95 25.43
N THR A 213 -23.14 19.30 25.78
CA THR A 213 -23.16 18.04 26.53
C THR A 213 -23.96 17.02 25.73
N LEU A 214 -23.38 15.85 25.48
CA LEU A 214 -24.08 14.72 24.88
C LEU A 214 -24.91 14.03 25.96
N LYS A 215 -26.23 13.91 25.78
CA LYS A 215 -27.15 13.29 26.76
C LYS A 215 -28.14 12.35 26.09
N LEU A 216 -28.22 11.11 26.57
CA LEU A 216 -29.15 10.10 26.00
C LEU A 216 -30.63 10.42 26.28
N ASN A 217 -30.92 10.77 27.53
CA ASN A 217 -32.27 11.04 28.04
C ASN A 217 -32.51 12.54 28.25
N GLY A 218 -31.82 13.39 27.47
CA GLY A 218 -31.99 14.82 27.51
C GLY A 218 -33.36 15.28 27.04
N SER A 219 -33.78 16.52 27.35
CA SER A 219 -34.85 17.13 26.57
C SER A 219 -34.21 17.90 25.43
N ASN A 220 -34.52 17.52 24.18
CA ASN A 220 -34.06 18.26 22.99
C ASN A 220 -34.54 19.73 22.94
N SER A 221 -35.44 20.12 23.86
CA SER A 221 -35.92 21.50 24.03
C SER A 221 -34.93 22.44 24.76
N LEU A 222 -33.91 21.89 25.43
CA LEU A 222 -32.88 22.70 26.08
C LEU A 222 -31.75 23.03 25.09
N PRO A 223 -31.27 24.30 25.04
CA PRO A 223 -30.29 24.76 24.06
C PRO A 223 -28.90 24.12 24.20
N ASP A 224 -28.59 23.52 25.35
CA ASP A 224 -27.26 22.98 25.68
C ASP A 224 -27.20 21.44 25.68
N VAL A 225 -28.32 20.81 25.31
CA VAL A 225 -28.49 19.37 25.37
C VAL A 225 -28.65 18.82 23.96
N PHE A 226 -27.66 18.02 23.57
CA PHE A 226 -27.65 17.27 22.33
C PHE A 226 -27.96 15.82 22.66
N GLY A 227 -29.06 15.30 22.09
CA GLY A 227 -29.63 14.01 22.42
C GLY A 227 -30.84 14.14 23.35
N GLY A 228 -31.84 13.27 23.18
CA GLY A 228 -33.02 13.43 24.01
C GLY A 228 -34.24 12.55 23.79
N ASN A 229 -34.05 11.27 23.49
CA ASN A 229 -35.02 10.18 23.73
C ASN A 229 -34.46 8.85 23.16
N GLU A 230 -33.18 8.57 23.38
CA GLU A 230 -32.55 7.33 22.92
C GLU A 230 -32.91 6.19 23.89
N ASN A 231 -34.19 5.81 23.89
CA ASN A 231 -34.82 4.93 24.88
C ASN A 231 -34.57 3.44 24.61
N SER A 232 -34.12 3.08 23.40
CA SER A 232 -33.74 1.71 23.07
C SER A 232 -32.23 1.50 23.29
N ASN A 233 -31.84 0.27 23.66
CA ASN A 233 -30.43 -0.08 23.88
C ASN A 233 -29.55 0.22 22.65
N ILE A 234 -30.12 0.17 21.44
CA ILE A 234 -29.35 0.36 20.21
C ILE A 234 -29.27 1.82 19.78
N ASP A 235 -30.35 2.60 19.87
CA ASP A 235 -30.29 4.03 19.54
C ASP A 235 -29.33 4.74 20.51
N ALA A 236 -29.36 4.34 21.79
CA ALA A 236 -28.42 4.81 22.78
C ALA A 236 -26.97 4.40 22.47
N LYS A 237 -26.75 3.23 21.85
CA LYS A 237 -25.41 2.77 21.45
C LYS A 237 -24.89 3.57 20.25
N ILE A 238 -25.73 3.79 19.25
CA ILE A 238 -25.41 4.59 18.06
C ILE A 238 -25.14 6.05 18.45
N PHE A 239 -25.98 6.65 19.31
CA PHE A 239 -25.79 8.02 19.77
C PHE A 239 -24.44 8.21 20.48
N ARG A 240 -24.01 7.24 21.29
CA ARG A 240 -22.72 7.29 21.98
C ARG A 240 -21.51 7.32 21.03
N GLU A 241 -21.64 6.83 19.79
CA GLU A 241 -20.59 6.94 18.76
C GLU A 241 -20.26 8.40 18.40
N ASN A 242 -21.12 9.37 18.73
CA ASN A 242 -20.80 10.79 18.57
C ASN A 242 -19.55 11.24 19.31
N ILE A 243 -19.10 10.50 20.33
CA ILE A 243 -17.89 10.86 21.05
C ILE A 243 -16.66 10.87 20.15
N PHE A 244 -16.63 10.06 19.09
CA PHE A 244 -15.55 10.05 18.10
C PHE A 244 -15.49 11.34 17.26
N LYS A 245 -16.52 12.19 17.30
CA LYS A 245 -16.56 13.50 16.63
C LYS A 245 -15.90 14.63 17.42
N PHE A 246 -15.36 14.35 18.60
CA PHE A 246 -14.78 15.37 19.47
C PHE A 246 -13.41 14.94 20.00
N LEU A 247 -12.59 15.93 20.37
CA LEU A 247 -11.28 15.72 20.99
C LEU A 247 -11.12 16.63 22.21
N ASP A 248 -10.50 16.11 23.26
CA ASP A 248 -10.15 16.90 24.44
C ASP A 248 -9.08 17.97 24.10
N PRO A 249 -9.33 19.27 24.40
CA PRO A 249 -8.34 20.32 24.23
C PRO A 249 -7.01 20.06 24.93
N ALA A 250 -7.01 19.47 26.14
CA ALA A 250 -5.75 19.16 26.84
C ALA A 250 -4.95 18.10 26.09
N ALA A 251 -5.64 17.08 25.55
CA ALA A 251 -5.02 16.02 24.75
C ALA A 251 -4.50 16.54 23.41
N PHE A 252 -5.22 17.44 22.75
CA PHE A 252 -4.79 18.10 21.52
C PHE A 252 -3.45 18.83 21.70
N TYR A 253 -3.34 19.66 22.75
CA TYR A 253 -2.10 20.39 23.02
C TYR A 253 -0.98 19.48 23.51
N GLY A 254 -1.27 18.49 24.36
CA GLY A 254 -0.25 17.53 24.79
C GLY A 254 0.32 16.68 23.64
N SER A 255 -0.47 16.39 22.61
CA SER A 255 0.00 15.69 21.40
C SER A 255 0.99 16.50 20.54
N HIS A 256 1.30 17.76 20.89
CA HIS A 256 2.39 18.52 20.23
C HIS A 256 3.79 18.13 20.75
N VAL A 257 3.88 17.38 21.85
CA VAL A 257 5.15 16.89 22.37
C VAL A 257 5.66 15.73 21.51
N THR A 258 6.58 16.01 20.58
CA THR A 258 7.14 15.01 19.65
C THR A 258 8.63 14.69 19.89
N ASN A 259 9.15 14.94 21.09
CA ASN A 259 10.57 14.95 21.51
C ASN A 259 11.45 13.71 21.18
N ASN A 260 10.93 12.69 20.51
CA ASN A 260 11.65 11.50 20.06
C ASN A 260 11.59 11.27 18.54
N ALA A 261 11.20 12.29 17.75
CA ALA A 261 11.22 12.17 16.30
C ALA A 261 12.68 12.01 15.82
N PRO A 262 13.03 10.92 15.10
CA PRO A 262 14.42 10.60 14.71
C PRO A 262 15.10 11.64 13.81
N ASN A 263 14.36 12.65 13.35
CA ASN A 263 14.79 13.74 12.48
C ASN A 263 14.89 15.11 13.19
N GLY A 264 14.66 15.19 14.52
CA GLY A 264 14.72 16.45 15.28
C GLY A 264 13.53 17.40 15.06
N ASN A 265 12.52 16.99 14.32
CA ASN A 265 11.29 17.76 14.11
C ASN A 265 10.42 17.72 15.37
N THR A 266 10.40 18.82 16.11
CA THR A 266 9.54 19.01 17.29
C THR A 266 8.24 19.72 16.90
N GLY A 267 7.10 19.25 17.39
CA GLY A 267 5.84 19.99 17.33
C GLY A 267 5.94 21.27 18.16
N SER A 268 5.10 22.27 17.87
CA SER A 268 5.16 23.55 18.56
C SER A 268 3.79 24.20 18.80
N ILE A 269 3.67 24.90 19.93
CA ILE A 269 2.51 25.71 20.28
C ILE A 269 2.95 27.17 20.37
N CYS A 270 2.31 28.02 19.57
CA CYS A 270 2.57 29.45 19.53
C CYS A 270 1.55 30.24 20.38
N ILE A 271 1.94 31.42 20.86
CA ILE A 271 1.05 32.35 21.55
C ILE A 271 0.67 33.51 20.62
N GLY A 272 -0.64 33.76 20.49
CA GLY A 272 -1.17 34.87 19.71
C GLY A 272 -0.65 36.22 20.19
N GLY A 273 -0.37 37.13 19.25
CA GLY A 273 0.08 38.50 19.56
C GLY A 273 1.51 38.66 20.10
N THR A 274 2.24 37.57 20.38
CA THR A 274 3.64 37.63 20.88
C THR A 274 4.65 36.96 19.96
N GLY A 275 4.20 36.08 19.06
CA GLY A 275 5.07 35.29 18.18
C GLY A 275 5.94 34.26 18.90
N THR A 276 5.81 34.12 20.22
CA THR A 276 6.55 33.13 21.02
C THR A 276 6.04 31.73 20.72
N SER A 277 6.96 30.77 20.57
CA SER A 277 6.69 29.36 20.27
C SER A 277 7.37 28.46 21.29
N TYR A 278 6.67 27.40 21.70
CA TYR A 278 7.16 26.41 22.66
C TYR A 278 7.11 25.02 22.03
N SER A 279 8.22 24.31 22.08
CA SER A 279 8.36 22.98 21.47
C SER A 279 8.90 21.93 22.44
N THR A 280 9.40 22.32 23.62
CA THR A 280 9.89 21.35 24.60
C THR A 280 8.72 20.75 25.39
N MET A 281 8.83 19.48 25.76
CA MET A 281 7.86 18.80 26.63
C MET A 281 7.56 19.58 27.92
N ASP A 282 8.62 20.09 28.56
CA ASP A 282 8.50 20.82 29.82
C ASP A 282 7.74 22.14 29.64
N ASP A 283 8.05 22.87 28.57
CA ASP A 283 7.37 24.09 28.25
C ASP A 283 5.91 23.84 27.87
N ILE A 284 5.65 22.85 27.01
CA ILE A 284 4.29 22.54 26.55
C ILE A 284 3.41 22.13 27.75
N TYR A 285 3.93 21.28 28.63
CA TYR A 285 3.19 20.86 29.81
C TYR A 285 2.94 22.02 30.76
N ASN A 286 3.98 22.74 31.17
CA ASN A 286 3.86 23.78 32.18
C ASN A 286 3.06 25.00 31.70
N ASN A 287 3.21 25.38 30.42
CA ASN A 287 2.56 26.57 29.88
C ASN A 287 1.17 26.31 29.31
N PHE A 288 0.81 25.08 28.91
CA PHE A 288 -0.49 24.80 28.30
C PHE A 288 -1.24 23.66 28.99
N VAL A 289 -0.70 22.44 28.98
CA VAL A 289 -1.46 21.24 29.39
C VAL A 289 -1.85 21.28 30.87
N LYS A 290 -0.92 21.65 31.77
CA LYS A 290 -1.14 21.68 33.22
C LYS A 290 -2.31 22.58 33.64
N LYS A 291 -2.70 23.54 32.80
CA LYS A 291 -3.77 24.51 33.06
C LYS A 291 -5.17 23.93 32.96
N PHE A 292 -5.31 22.76 32.32
CA PHE A 292 -6.58 22.06 32.20
C PHE A 292 -6.82 21.11 33.38
N LYS A 293 -8.09 20.88 33.73
CA LYS A 293 -8.49 19.95 34.81
C LYS A 293 -8.24 18.49 34.46
N ASN A 294 -8.27 18.15 33.18
CA ASN A 294 -8.01 16.82 32.62
C ASN A 294 -6.56 16.66 32.10
N ASN A 295 -5.63 17.46 32.61
CA ASN A 295 -4.21 17.46 32.27
C ASN A 295 -3.47 16.12 32.45
N LEU A 296 -4.03 15.18 33.22
CA LEU A 296 -3.47 13.86 33.51
C LEU A 296 -4.32 12.70 32.94
N LYS A 297 -5.16 12.95 31.92
CA LYS A 297 -5.98 11.92 31.28
C LYS A 297 -5.44 11.52 29.91
N THR A 298 -5.41 10.22 29.61
CA THR A 298 -5.18 9.74 28.25
C THR A 298 -6.44 9.11 27.68
N TYR A 299 -6.73 9.43 26.42
CA TYR A 299 -7.93 8.98 25.71
C TYR A 299 -7.56 7.96 24.63
N PHE A 300 -8.27 6.84 24.60
CA PHE A 300 -8.15 5.86 23.52
C PHE A 300 -9.45 5.76 22.74
N TYR A 301 -9.35 6.03 21.46
CA TYR A 301 -10.40 5.89 20.47
C TYR A 301 -10.11 4.60 19.68
N VAL A 302 -11.04 3.65 19.67
CA VAL A 302 -10.89 2.39 18.90
C VAL A 302 -12.09 2.23 17.97
N LYS A 303 -11.87 2.45 16.66
CA LYS A 303 -12.93 2.51 15.65
C LYS A 303 -12.61 1.64 14.43
N GLY A 304 -13.63 1.00 13.89
CA GLY A 304 -13.53 0.11 12.74
C GLY A 304 -13.63 0.86 11.42
N ASN A 305 -13.20 0.20 10.33
CA ASN A 305 -13.40 0.68 8.96
C ASN A 305 -14.90 0.85 8.59
N ASP A 306 -15.79 0.19 9.34
CA ASP A 306 -17.25 0.27 9.23
C ASP A 306 -17.88 1.43 10.01
N ASN A 307 -17.08 2.39 10.50
CA ASN A 307 -17.53 3.54 11.28
C ASN A 307 -18.20 3.18 12.62
N ARG A 308 -17.88 2.02 13.20
CA ARG A 308 -18.35 1.66 14.53
C ARG A 308 -17.22 1.34 15.48
N SER A 309 -17.45 1.56 16.78
CA SER A 309 -16.53 1.14 17.84
C SER A 309 -16.23 -0.37 17.80
N LEU A 310 -15.12 -0.74 18.42
CA LEU A 310 -14.80 -2.16 18.63
C LEU A 310 -15.93 -2.85 19.39
N ASN A 311 -16.33 -4.01 18.89
CA ASN A 311 -17.43 -4.81 19.44
C ASN A 311 -18.84 -4.16 19.36
N PHE A 312 -19.05 -3.23 18.44
CA PHE A 312 -20.37 -2.66 18.22
C PHE A 312 -21.42 -3.72 17.85
N TYR A 313 -21.11 -4.64 16.92
CA TYR A 313 -22.04 -5.69 16.48
C TYR A 313 -21.87 -7.04 17.21
N ASN A 314 -20.72 -7.31 17.82
CA ASN A 314 -20.40 -8.60 18.45
C ASN A 314 -19.31 -8.42 19.54
N SER A 315 -19.44 -9.07 20.70
CA SER A 315 -18.57 -8.96 21.87
C SER A 315 -17.36 -9.91 21.92
N ASP A 316 -17.00 -10.59 20.83
CA ASP A 316 -15.97 -11.65 20.85
C ASP A 316 -14.53 -11.17 21.14
N ASN A 317 -14.19 -9.89 20.87
CA ASN A 317 -12.83 -9.39 21.14
C ASN A 317 -12.69 -8.96 22.61
N ILE A 318 -11.58 -9.33 23.25
CA ILE A 318 -11.28 -8.89 24.62
C ILE A 318 -10.20 -7.83 24.58
N LEU A 319 -10.54 -6.61 24.98
CA LEU A 319 -9.58 -5.56 25.25
C LEU A 319 -9.28 -5.55 26.74
N LYS A 320 -8.01 -5.51 27.12
CA LYS A 320 -7.58 -5.41 28.51
C LYS A 320 -6.73 -4.18 28.71
N VAL A 321 -6.90 -3.53 29.86
CA VAL A 321 -6.02 -2.45 30.33
C VAL A 321 -5.47 -2.85 31.68
N ASN A 322 -4.14 -2.97 31.79
CA ASN A 322 -3.45 -3.46 32.98
C ASN A 322 -4.02 -4.81 33.47
N GLY A 323 -4.32 -5.72 32.54
CA GLY A 323 -4.90 -7.04 32.82
C GLY A 323 -6.40 -7.05 33.15
N THR A 324 -7.06 -5.88 33.19
CA THR A 324 -8.51 -5.77 33.42
C THR A 324 -9.27 -5.72 32.11
N ASP A 325 -10.27 -6.56 31.92
CA ASP A 325 -11.12 -6.56 30.72
C ASP A 325 -11.94 -5.26 30.61
N TYR A 326 -11.87 -4.63 29.45
CA TYR A 326 -12.64 -3.47 29.02
C TYR A 326 -13.55 -3.86 27.87
N ASN A 327 -14.85 -3.77 28.09
CA ASN A 327 -15.84 -4.13 27.08
C ASN A 327 -16.46 -2.89 26.42
N LEU A 328 -16.00 -2.61 25.19
CA LEU A 328 -16.54 -1.53 24.34
C LEU A 328 -17.89 -1.87 23.67
N SER A 329 -18.40 -3.10 23.83
CA SER A 329 -19.74 -3.49 23.35
C SER A 329 -20.89 -2.98 24.22
N THR A 330 -20.58 -2.48 25.42
CA THR A 330 -21.53 -2.14 26.48
C THR A 330 -22.30 -0.85 26.19
N LEU A 331 -23.34 -0.56 26.99
CA LEU A 331 -24.04 0.72 27.01
C LEU A 331 -23.18 1.85 27.63
N ASN A 332 -21.85 1.82 27.49
CA ASN A 332 -20.97 2.86 27.98
C ASN A 332 -20.45 3.69 26.80
N TRP A 333 -19.87 4.85 27.09
CA TRP A 333 -19.23 5.67 26.05
C TRP A 333 -18.06 4.90 25.42
N PRO A 334 -17.98 4.77 24.08
CA PRO A 334 -17.00 3.93 23.39
C PRO A 334 -15.60 4.58 23.30
N ILE A 335 -15.15 5.16 24.41
CA ILE A 335 -13.85 5.79 24.59
C ILE A 335 -13.26 5.31 25.91
N ILE A 336 -11.98 4.97 25.92
CA ILE A 336 -11.30 4.56 27.16
C ILE A 336 -10.56 5.77 27.70
N VAL A 337 -10.87 6.14 28.94
CA VAL A 337 -10.26 7.27 29.64
C VAL A 337 -9.43 6.73 30.78
N LEU A 338 -8.11 6.91 30.70
CA LEU A 338 -7.18 6.36 31.68
C LEU A 338 -6.59 7.47 32.55
N PRO A 339 -6.62 7.31 33.90
CA PRO A 339 -6.10 8.31 34.84
C PRO A 339 -4.61 8.09 35.24
N LEU A 340 -3.87 7.15 34.63
CA LEU A 340 -2.58 6.67 35.14
C LEU A 340 -1.42 6.72 34.12
N PRO A 341 -0.16 6.91 34.56
CA PRO A 341 1.03 7.08 33.71
C PRO A 341 1.44 5.84 32.92
N TYR A 342 1.12 4.65 33.41
CA TYR A 342 1.48 3.37 32.80
C TYR A 342 0.22 2.56 32.55
N CYS A 343 -0.16 2.44 31.29
CA CYS A 343 -1.15 1.47 30.88
C CYS A 343 -0.54 0.50 29.89
N ASN A 344 -0.64 -0.78 30.24
CA ASN A 344 -0.47 -1.89 29.32
C ASN A 344 -1.84 -2.16 28.72
N ILE A 345 -2.02 -1.77 27.47
CA ILE A 345 -3.21 -2.22 26.73
C ILE A 345 -2.86 -3.56 26.10
N GLU A 346 -3.65 -4.59 26.39
CA GLU A 346 -3.60 -5.93 25.82
C GLU A 346 -4.85 -6.18 24.96
N PHE A 347 -4.69 -6.62 23.72
CA PHE A 347 -5.81 -7.19 22.96
C PHE A 347 -5.68 -8.72 22.95
N ALA A 348 -6.71 -9.41 23.43
CA ALA A 348 -6.81 -10.87 23.49
C ALA A 348 -7.97 -11.37 22.59
N ASN A 349 -7.84 -12.60 22.09
CA ASN A 349 -8.74 -13.20 21.10
C ASN A 349 -8.83 -12.46 19.76
N VAL A 350 -7.87 -11.58 19.48
CA VAL A 350 -7.71 -10.95 18.17
C VAL A 350 -7.31 -12.03 17.16
N VAL A 351 -8.06 -12.15 16.08
CA VAL A 351 -7.79 -13.15 15.05
C VAL A 351 -6.46 -12.77 14.36
N PRO A 352 -5.57 -13.72 13.99
CA PRO A 352 -4.25 -13.41 13.39
C PRO A 352 -4.27 -12.50 12.14
N ASN A 353 -5.44 -12.31 11.53
CA ASN A 353 -5.65 -11.47 10.36
C ASN A 353 -6.10 -10.04 10.69
N ASP A 354 -6.53 -9.75 11.91
CA ASP A 354 -6.86 -8.39 12.32
C ASP A 354 -5.60 -7.52 12.29
N SER A 355 -5.81 -6.23 12.06
CA SER A 355 -4.75 -5.22 12.08
C SER A 355 -5.26 -4.02 12.85
N PHE A 356 -4.41 -3.48 13.70
CA PHE A 356 -4.61 -2.17 14.32
C PHE A 356 -3.60 -1.19 13.76
N PHE A 357 -3.99 0.07 13.65
CA PHE A 357 -3.11 1.15 13.28
C PHE A 357 -3.37 2.36 14.15
N SER A 358 -2.31 2.96 14.70
CA SER A 358 -2.44 4.20 15.46
C SER A 358 -2.05 5.38 14.60
N THR A 359 -2.94 6.37 14.47
CA THR A 359 -2.63 7.60 13.74
C THR A 359 -1.83 8.60 14.56
N THR A 360 -1.53 8.31 15.84
CA THR A 360 -0.97 9.30 16.78
C THR A 360 0.36 8.90 17.43
N PHE A 361 0.87 7.68 17.23
CA PHE A 361 2.05 7.22 17.97
C PHE A 361 3.40 7.78 17.46
N LEU A 362 4.21 8.21 18.43
CA LEU A 362 5.61 8.58 18.28
C LEU A 362 6.50 7.38 18.61
N SER A 363 7.52 7.10 17.80
CA SER A 363 8.45 5.99 18.08
C SER A 363 9.28 6.26 19.34
N SER A 364 9.35 5.31 20.27
CA SER A 364 10.36 5.34 21.35
C SER A 364 11.71 4.80 20.85
N SER A 365 12.80 5.51 21.13
CA SER A 365 14.14 5.20 20.62
C SER A 365 14.98 4.27 21.50
N SER A 366 14.52 3.76 22.65
CA SER A 366 15.38 2.90 23.47
C SER A 366 14.66 1.95 24.44
N SER A 367 15.13 0.71 24.47
CA SER A 367 15.03 -0.30 25.55
C SER A 367 13.68 -0.94 25.93
N PHE A 368 12.53 -0.49 25.43
CA PHE A 368 11.34 -1.34 25.46
C PHE A 368 11.43 -2.37 24.33
N SER A 369 11.30 -3.65 24.65
CA SER A 369 11.24 -4.78 23.71
C SER A 369 9.93 -4.75 22.90
N VAL A 370 9.70 -3.65 22.17
CA VAL A 370 8.72 -3.55 21.11
C VAL A 370 9.49 -3.78 19.80
N PRO A 371 9.14 -4.80 18.99
CA PRO A 371 9.93 -5.19 17.83
C PRO A 371 10.17 -4.03 16.85
N GLN A 372 11.45 -3.81 16.52
CA GLN A 372 11.95 -2.70 15.69
C GLN A 372 11.59 -2.77 14.19
N LYS A 373 10.49 -3.41 13.81
CA LYS A 373 9.99 -3.42 12.43
C LYS A 373 8.51 -3.03 12.41
N SER A 374 8.29 -1.71 12.36
CA SER A 374 7.06 -1.06 11.86
C SER A 374 5.77 -1.43 12.59
N TYR A 375 5.18 -0.45 13.29
CA TYR A 375 3.94 -0.50 14.09
C TYR A 375 2.72 -1.09 13.39
N PHE A 376 2.74 -2.40 13.20
CA PHE A 376 1.71 -3.19 12.55
C PHE A 376 1.51 -4.45 13.38
N PHE A 377 0.35 -4.57 14.02
CA PHE A 377 -0.01 -5.70 14.89
C PHE A 377 -0.32 -6.97 14.09
N SER A 378 0.39 -7.24 12.99
CA SER A 378 0.24 -8.49 12.27
C SER A 378 1.20 -9.52 12.84
N LYS A 379 0.61 -10.53 13.49
CA LYS A 379 1.17 -11.87 13.61
C LYS A 379 2.14 -12.10 14.77
N ILE A 380 1.61 -12.19 16.00
CA ILE A 380 2.08 -13.15 17.01
C ILE A 380 0.84 -13.72 17.72
N VAL A 381 0.82 -15.03 17.93
CA VAL A 381 -0.21 -15.74 18.71
C VAL A 381 0.01 -15.40 20.19
N SER A 382 -0.34 -14.19 20.64
CA SER A 382 -0.53 -13.78 22.06
C SER A 382 -0.57 -12.25 22.21
N ASN A 383 -1.36 -11.82 23.20
CA ASN A 383 -1.43 -10.53 23.89
C ASN A 383 -0.53 -9.40 23.33
N TYR A 384 -1.14 -8.39 22.74
CA TYR A 384 -0.44 -7.20 22.24
C TYR A 384 -0.29 -6.15 23.33
N VAL A 385 0.90 -5.91 23.87
CA VAL A 385 1.12 -4.86 24.89
C VAL A 385 1.53 -3.54 24.24
N CYS A 386 0.68 -2.50 24.36
CA CYS A 386 1.06 -1.12 24.05
C CYS A 386 1.50 -0.40 25.33
N ASN A 387 2.76 0.05 25.37
CA ASN A 387 3.29 0.91 26.41
C ASN A 387 3.21 2.38 25.95
N LEU A 388 2.52 3.22 26.71
CA LEU A 388 2.43 4.65 26.38
C LEU A 388 3.73 5.40 26.74
N PRO A 389 4.26 6.25 25.86
CA PRO A 389 5.64 6.76 25.98
C PRO A 389 5.82 8.02 26.86
N PHE A 390 4.88 8.37 27.73
CA PHE A 390 4.81 9.76 28.25
C PHE A 390 5.27 9.94 29.69
N VAL A 391 6.36 9.25 30.05
CA VAL A 391 7.10 9.52 31.28
C VAL A 391 8.50 9.96 30.87
N ASN A 392 8.94 11.13 31.32
CA ASN A 392 10.35 11.51 31.15
C ASN A 392 11.24 10.51 31.90
N SER A 393 12.53 10.42 31.56
CA SER A 393 13.49 9.53 32.23
C SER A 393 13.63 9.76 33.75
N SER A 394 13.02 10.83 34.28
CA SER A 394 12.96 11.21 35.69
C SER A 394 11.63 10.85 36.38
N GLY A 395 10.67 10.21 35.70
CA GLY A 395 9.43 9.70 36.30
C GLY A 395 8.29 10.72 36.49
N ASN A 396 8.48 12.01 36.20
CA ASN A 396 7.70 13.06 36.91
C ASN A 396 6.70 13.89 36.10
N LYS A 397 6.55 13.71 34.78
CA LYS A 397 5.61 14.53 33.98
C LYS A 397 4.80 13.68 33.01
N ILE A 398 3.49 13.65 33.23
CA ILE A 398 2.46 13.00 32.42
C ILE A 398 1.70 14.11 31.72
N PHE A 399 1.39 13.96 30.43
CA PHE A 399 0.55 14.92 29.73
C PHE A 399 -0.70 14.26 29.15
N SER A 400 -1.79 15.01 29.17
CA SER A 400 -3.00 14.64 28.47
C SER A 400 -2.70 14.41 27.00
N SER A 401 -3.16 13.29 26.47
CA SER A 401 -2.87 12.85 25.11
C SER A 401 -3.97 11.94 24.59
N PHE A 402 -3.94 11.65 23.30
CA PHE A 402 -4.88 10.71 22.71
C PHE A 402 -4.20 9.69 21.79
N THR A 403 -4.78 8.50 21.76
CA THR A 403 -4.46 7.44 20.82
C THR A 403 -5.69 7.11 19.99
N TYR A 404 -5.56 7.19 18.68
CA TYR A 404 -6.64 6.82 17.76
C TYR A 404 -6.26 5.55 17.00
N LEU A 405 -6.90 4.44 17.36
CA LEU A 405 -6.71 3.13 16.77
C LEU A 405 -7.80 2.83 15.74
N VAL A 406 -7.37 2.58 14.51
CA VAL A 406 -8.23 2.01 13.45
C VAL A 406 -8.06 0.49 13.46
N TYR A 407 -9.16 -0.25 13.49
CA TYR A 407 -9.14 -1.71 13.40
C TYR A 407 -9.82 -2.23 12.13
N ASN A 408 -9.34 -3.35 11.60
CA ASN A 408 -9.93 -4.04 10.46
C ASN A 408 -10.27 -5.50 10.84
N LYS A 409 -11.52 -5.91 10.63
CA LYS A 409 -12.01 -7.28 10.86
C LYS A 409 -11.90 -8.07 9.55
N PRO A 410 -11.59 -9.38 9.55
CA PRO A 410 -11.19 -10.11 8.36
C PRO A 410 -12.39 -10.66 7.57
N THR A 411 -13.53 -9.97 7.57
CA THR A 411 -14.53 -10.21 6.54
C THR A 411 -13.89 -9.78 5.22
N SER A 412 -13.82 -10.67 4.23
CA SER A 412 -13.19 -10.52 2.88
C SER A 412 -12.45 -9.19 2.70
N PRO A 413 -11.12 -9.15 2.47
CA PRO A 413 -10.36 -7.89 2.49
C PRO A 413 -11.12 -6.72 1.88
N LEU A 414 -11.75 -6.93 0.71
CA LEU A 414 -12.55 -5.97 -0.05
C LEU A 414 -13.80 -5.36 0.65
N ASP A 415 -14.39 -6.00 1.66
CA ASP A 415 -15.62 -5.57 2.36
C ASP A 415 -15.49 -4.25 3.11
N SER A 416 -14.27 -3.84 3.42
CA SER A 416 -13.98 -2.62 4.17
C SER A 416 -13.19 -1.60 3.35
N PHE A 417 -12.97 -1.85 2.04
CA PHE A 417 -12.05 -1.05 1.23
C PHE A 417 -12.61 0.35 0.97
N PHE A 418 -13.87 0.46 0.58
CA PHE A 418 -14.44 1.72 0.10
C PHE A 418 -15.34 2.44 1.13
N GLY A 419 -15.25 2.06 2.41
CA GLY A 419 -15.79 2.79 3.58
C GLY A 419 -17.29 3.08 3.55
N PRO A 420 -17.79 3.90 4.51
CA PRO A 420 -19.13 4.43 4.45
C PRO A 420 -19.34 5.28 3.19
N VAL A 421 -20.48 5.12 2.52
CA VAL A 421 -20.80 5.79 1.25
C VAL A 421 -21.93 6.78 1.51
N ASN A 422 -21.69 8.07 1.24
CA ASN A 422 -22.73 9.08 1.32
C ASN A 422 -23.54 9.15 0.02
N LEU A 423 -24.86 9.31 0.17
CA LEU A 423 -25.86 9.31 -0.88
C LEU A 423 -26.49 10.67 -1.20
N GLU A 424 -26.34 11.69 -0.34
CA GLU A 424 -26.95 13.01 -0.55
C GLU A 424 -25.96 14.17 -0.67
N SER A 425 -24.79 14.11 0.00
CA SER A 425 -23.77 15.14 -0.25
C SER A 425 -22.97 14.80 -1.50
N VAL A 426 -23.39 15.40 -2.61
CA VAL A 426 -22.43 15.74 -3.67
C VAL A 426 -21.80 17.08 -3.28
N PHE A 427 -21.10 17.08 -2.14
CA PHE A 427 -20.30 18.17 -1.56
C PHE A 427 -20.97 19.53 -1.35
N GLU A 428 -20.30 20.40 -0.59
CA GLU A 428 -20.72 21.78 -0.38
C GLU A 428 -20.45 22.56 -1.69
N ARG A 429 -21.38 23.40 -2.19
CA ARG A 429 -21.27 24.15 -3.47
C ARG A 429 -19.94 24.93 -3.66
N GLU A 430 -19.35 25.27 -2.54
CA GLU A 430 -18.14 26.05 -2.20
C GLU A 430 -16.84 25.31 -2.51
N ASP A 431 -16.89 23.98 -2.50
CA ASP A 431 -15.81 23.16 -3.02
C ASP A 431 -15.58 23.56 -4.50
N TYR A 432 -16.64 23.86 -5.25
CA TYR A 432 -16.61 24.00 -6.70
C TYR A 432 -16.34 25.43 -7.15
N THR A 433 -15.11 25.65 -7.55
CA THR A 433 -14.63 26.94 -8.00
C THR A 433 -14.54 26.95 -9.52
N SER A 434 -15.50 27.54 -10.26
CA SER A 434 -15.39 28.00 -11.67
C SER A 434 -14.30 27.31 -12.53
N ASN A 435 -14.63 26.24 -13.24
CA ASN A 435 -13.72 25.46 -14.12
C ASN A 435 -12.41 24.91 -13.50
N GLN A 436 -12.17 25.13 -12.21
CA GLN A 436 -11.04 24.61 -11.47
C GLN A 436 -11.57 23.65 -10.42
N GLY A 437 -11.32 22.36 -10.64
CA GLY A 437 -11.87 21.31 -9.81
C GLY A 437 -11.59 21.50 -8.31
N SER A 438 -12.56 21.12 -7.50
CA SER A 438 -12.46 21.15 -6.05
C SER A 438 -11.72 19.96 -5.46
N ILE A 439 -10.95 20.25 -4.41
CA ILE A 439 -10.36 19.29 -3.49
C ILE A 439 -11.47 18.68 -2.60
N VAL A 440 -12.16 17.67 -3.11
CA VAL A 440 -12.78 16.65 -2.28
C VAL A 440 -11.69 15.82 -1.60
N ASN A 441 -11.22 16.31 -0.47
CA ASN A 441 -10.51 15.50 0.49
C ASN A 441 -11.57 14.71 1.29
N ASN A 442 -11.16 13.78 2.14
CA ASN A 442 -11.99 13.31 3.28
C ASN A 442 -12.83 12.03 3.09
N LEU A 443 -12.37 11.04 2.34
CA LEU A 443 -12.71 9.66 2.73
C LEU A 443 -11.70 9.24 3.81
N ARG A 444 -12.19 8.58 4.87
CA ARG A 444 -11.40 8.21 6.05
C ARG A 444 -10.15 7.43 5.65
N PRO A 445 -9.06 7.55 6.41
CA PRO A 445 -7.94 6.64 6.25
C PRO A 445 -8.42 5.20 6.48
N VAL A 446 -8.33 4.35 5.47
CA VAL A 446 -8.71 2.93 5.52
C VAL A 446 -7.47 2.10 5.75
N LEU A 447 -7.54 1.19 6.73
CA LEU A 447 -6.45 0.25 6.97
C LEU A 447 -6.56 -0.96 6.05
N ILE A 448 -5.57 -1.15 5.17
CA ILE A 448 -5.51 -2.28 4.23
C ILE A 448 -4.32 -3.18 4.59
N LYS A 449 -4.58 -4.50 4.62
CA LYS A 449 -3.57 -5.54 4.81
C LYS A 449 -3.49 -6.42 3.56
N GLU A 450 -2.30 -6.51 2.96
CA GLU A 450 -1.99 -7.43 1.87
C GLU A 450 -0.80 -8.32 2.27
N GLY A 451 -1.08 -9.54 2.71
CA GLY A 451 -0.05 -10.44 3.22
C GLY A 451 0.59 -9.89 4.51
N SER A 452 1.92 -9.70 4.51
CA SER A 452 2.65 -9.04 5.59
C SER A 452 2.65 -7.51 5.47
N ASN A 453 2.19 -6.97 4.35
CA ASN A 453 2.16 -5.53 4.14
C ASN A 453 0.89 -4.94 4.70
N ILE A 454 1.04 -3.84 5.44
CA ILE A 454 -0.10 -3.09 5.95
C ILE A 454 0.14 -1.63 5.60
N GLY A 455 -0.91 -0.95 5.17
CA GLY A 455 -0.87 0.47 4.87
C GLY A 455 -2.16 1.19 5.22
N ILE A 456 -2.03 2.47 5.52
CA ILE A 456 -3.15 3.40 5.56
C ILE A 456 -3.36 3.93 4.16
N TYR A 457 -4.61 3.93 3.74
CA TYR A 457 -5.04 4.44 2.46
C TYR A 457 -5.96 5.62 2.63
N LYS A 458 -5.69 6.71 1.91
CA LYS A 458 -6.68 7.77 1.75
C LYS A 458 -7.61 7.38 0.62
N SER A 459 -8.89 7.65 0.76
CA SER A 459 -9.83 7.44 -0.34
C SER A 459 -10.21 8.76 -1.04
N LYS A 460 -10.50 8.67 -2.33
CA LYS A 460 -10.87 9.75 -3.25
C LYS A 460 -12.08 9.33 -4.07
N LEU A 461 -13.07 10.20 -4.24
CA LEU A 461 -14.20 10.01 -5.15
C LEU A 461 -14.04 10.94 -6.37
N VAL A 462 -14.29 10.42 -7.56
CA VAL A 462 -14.27 11.14 -8.83
C VAL A 462 -15.61 10.93 -9.52
N LEU A 463 -16.21 12.00 -10.02
CA LEU A 463 -17.48 11.98 -10.75
C LEU A 463 -17.28 12.50 -12.18
N GLU A 464 -17.79 11.77 -13.17
CA GLU A 464 -17.69 12.11 -14.60
C GLU A 464 -19.09 12.06 -15.26
N GLY A 465 -19.37 12.89 -16.27
CA GLY A 465 -20.51 12.67 -17.18
C GLY A 465 -21.85 13.37 -16.92
N TYR A 466 -22.06 14.06 -15.79
CA TYR A 466 -23.19 15.00 -15.66
C TYR A 466 -22.87 16.22 -14.78
N LEU A 467 -22.93 17.40 -15.40
CA LEU A 467 -22.79 18.73 -14.81
C LEU A 467 -23.76 19.66 -15.56
N ALA A 468 -24.92 19.90 -14.97
CA ALA A 468 -25.75 21.04 -15.35
C ALA A 468 -26.32 21.78 -14.14
N ASP A 469 -26.39 21.15 -12.97
CA ASP A 469 -26.89 21.83 -11.78
C ASP A 469 -26.10 21.42 -10.54
N THR A 470 -25.57 22.42 -9.84
CA THR A 470 -24.92 22.31 -8.52
C THR A 470 -25.90 21.92 -7.40
N ASN A 471 -27.11 21.51 -7.76
CA ASN A 471 -28.19 21.16 -6.86
C ASN A 471 -28.51 19.65 -6.96
N PRO A 472 -28.28 18.84 -5.91
CA PRO A 472 -28.55 17.41 -5.91
C PRO A 472 -30.03 17.07 -6.14
N THR A 473 -30.96 18.03 -6.07
CA THR A 473 -32.37 17.80 -6.41
C THR A 473 -32.65 17.64 -7.91
N ASN A 474 -31.71 17.99 -8.79
CA ASN A 474 -31.89 17.98 -10.25
C ASN A 474 -31.08 16.88 -10.95
N ILE A 475 -30.69 15.82 -10.24
CA ILE A 475 -30.09 14.63 -10.86
C ILE A 475 -31.09 14.04 -11.87
N PRO A 476 -30.72 13.86 -13.15
CA PRO A 476 -31.59 13.29 -14.16
C PRO A 476 -32.12 11.94 -13.72
N THR A 477 -33.41 11.71 -13.88
CA THR A 477 -34.00 10.38 -13.65
C THR A 477 -33.84 9.47 -14.87
N ASP A 478 -33.39 10.01 -16.01
CA ASP A 478 -33.15 9.26 -17.25
C ASP A 478 -32.02 8.24 -17.05
N PRO A 479 -32.31 6.93 -17.13
CA PRO A 479 -31.30 5.87 -17.00
C PRO A 479 -30.14 6.01 -17.98
N THR A 480 -30.36 6.59 -19.16
CA THR A 480 -29.34 6.77 -20.21
C THR A 480 -28.31 7.83 -19.84
N VAL A 481 -28.73 8.86 -19.09
CA VAL A 481 -27.83 9.90 -18.58
C VAL A 481 -27.08 9.37 -17.36
N LEU A 482 -27.78 8.61 -16.49
CA LEU A 482 -27.18 7.99 -15.31
C LEU A 482 -26.15 6.92 -15.67
N SER A 483 -26.33 6.16 -16.74
CA SER A 483 -25.35 5.15 -17.19
C SER A 483 -24.06 5.80 -17.70
N LYS A 484 -24.14 7.02 -18.25
CA LYS A 484 -23.00 7.83 -18.71
C LYS A 484 -22.35 8.65 -17.61
N THR A 485 -23.01 8.78 -16.47
CA THR A 485 -22.48 9.47 -15.29
C THR A 485 -21.70 8.46 -14.46
N LEU A 486 -20.38 8.59 -14.37
CA LEU A 486 -19.50 7.62 -13.75
C LEU A 486 -19.09 8.05 -12.35
N ARG A 487 -19.00 7.08 -11.44
CA ARG A 487 -18.45 7.22 -10.09
C ARG A 487 -17.21 6.35 -9.94
N THR A 488 -16.11 6.97 -9.54
CA THR A 488 -14.83 6.29 -9.35
C THR A 488 -14.33 6.54 -7.95
N TYR A 489 -14.35 5.49 -7.12
CA TYR A 489 -13.76 5.49 -5.78
C TYR A 489 -12.33 4.98 -5.90
N ILE A 490 -11.37 5.66 -5.28
CA ILE A 490 -9.94 5.35 -5.37
C ILE A 490 -9.39 5.28 -3.96
N LEU A 491 -8.58 4.27 -3.65
CA LEU A 491 -7.78 4.19 -2.42
C LEU A 491 -6.32 4.33 -2.79
N LEU A 492 -5.68 5.38 -2.29
CA LEU A 492 -4.28 5.69 -2.52
C LEU A 492 -3.49 5.48 -1.24
N PRO A 493 -2.36 4.75 -1.30
CA PRO A 493 -1.54 4.50 -0.12
C PRO A 493 -0.95 5.82 0.39
N GLN A 494 -1.10 6.08 1.68
CA GLN A 494 -0.51 7.23 2.38
C GLN A 494 0.74 6.82 3.16
N GLU A 495 0.63 5.71 3.90
CA GLU A 495 1.68 5.18 4.76
C GLU A 495 1.63 3.66 4.68
N SER A 496 2.79 2.99 4.65
CA SER A 496 2.82 1.53 4.65
C SER A 496 4.11 0.95 5.26
N THR A 497 4.14 -0.37 5.47
CA THR A 497 5.37 -1.13 5.76
C THR A 497 6.40 -1.06 4.64
N ILE A 498 5.96 -0.80 3.40
CA ILE A 498 6.81 -0.76 2.21
C ILE A 498 7.28 0.68 1.98
N SER A 499 8.47 0.82 1.39
CA SER A 499 9.01 2.12 1.01
C SER A 499 8.09 2.77 -0.03
N LEU A 500 7.47 3.88 0.35
CA LEU A 500 6.66 4.68 -0.55
C LEU A 500 7.58 5.64 -1.31
N SER A 501 7.58 5.58 -2.65
CA SER A 501 8.26 6.58 -3.47
C SER A 501 7.72 7.99 -3.16
N ASP A 502 8.56 9.03 -3.28
CA ASP A 502 8.15 10.42 -2.98
C ASP A 502 6.93 10.88 -3.79
N VAL A 503 6.67 10.25 -4.94
CA VAL A 503 5.47 10.44 -5.76
C VAL A 503 4.20 10.06 -4.99
N SER A 504 4.19 8.96 -4.23
CA SER A 504 3.02 8.59 -3.39
C SER A 504 2.77 9.51 -2.18
N LYS A 505 3.66 10.50 -1.93
CA LYS A 505 3.45 11.55 -0.92
C LYS A 505 2.75 12.79 -1.49
N GLY A 506 2.52 12.86 -2.81
CA GLY A 506 1.79 13.93 -3.45
C GLY A 506 0.37 14.05 -2.86
N GLY A 507 -0.01 15.29 -2.55
CA GLY A 507 -1.33 15.58 -1.98
C GLY A 507 -2.45 15.17 -2.95
N LEU A 508 -3.48 14.51 -2.43
CA LEU A 508 -4.67 14.20 -3.20
C LEU A 508 -5.36 15.51 -3.60
N ASN A 509 -5.29 15.83 -4.89
CA ASN A 509 -6.17 16.83 -5.48
C ASN A 509 -7.33 16.07 -6.12
N ALA A 510 -8.48 16.02 -5.46
CA ALA A 510 -9.73 15.76 -6.17
C ALA A 510 -10.04 16.96 -7.06
N ARG A 511 -10.74 16.70 -8.17
CA ARG A 511 -11.20 17.71 -9.13
C ARG A 511 -12.51 17.23 -9.71
N TYR A 512 -13.38 18.17 -10.08
CA TYR A 512 -14.49 17.91 -10.98
C TYR A 512 -13.98 17.92 -12.41
N TYR A 513 -14.25 16.87 -13.16
CA TYR A 513 -13.62 16.66 -14.47
C TYR A 513 -14.58 17.00 -15.60
N THR A 514 -14.40 18.19 -16.16
CA THR A 514 -14.93 18.57 -17.49
C THR A 514 -13.84 18.98 -18.48
N ALA A 515 -12.59 19.13 -18.03
CA ALA A 515 -11.53 19.78 -18.80
C ALA A 515 -10.31 18.87 -19.12
N VAL A 516 -10.46 17.56 -19.02
CA VAL A 516 -9.40 16.62 -19.42
C VAL A 516 -9.72 16.07 -20.80
N ASN A 517 -8.80 16.27 -21.75
CA ASN A 517 -9.04 15.93 -23.16
C ASN A 517 -8.53 14.53 -23.55
N ASP A 518 -7.68 13.91 -22.73
CA ASP A 518 -6.98 12.66 -23.05
C ASP A 518 -6.65 11.80 -21.82
N ALA A 519 -6.28 10.54 -22.07
CA ALA A 519 -5.99 9.54 -21.04
C ALA A 519 -4.75 9.85 -20.19
N GLU A 520 -3.72 10.47 -20.79
CA GLU A 520 -2.49 10.82 -20.08
C GLU A 520 -2.74 11.92 -19.06
N SER A 521 -3.45 12.97 -19.46
CA SER A 521 -3.87 14.07 -18.61
C SER A 521 -4.79 13.59 -17.48
N TYR A 522 -5.66 12.62 -17.75
CA TYR A 522 -6.50 11.98 -16.73
C TYR A 522 -5.64 11.24 -15.70
N CYS A 523 -4.76 10.34 -16.15
CA CYS A 523 -3.91 9.56 -15.26
C CYS A 523 -2.94 10.46 -14.48
N LYS A 524 -2.36 11.47 -15.11
CA LYS A 524 -1.51 12.47 -14.43
C LYS A 524 -2.26 13.24 -13.36
N THR A 525 -3.55 13.51 -13.54
CA THR A 525 -4.31 14.28 -12.55
C THR A 525 -4.86 13.39 -11.43
N ILE A 526 -5.22 12.14 -11.74
CA ILE A 526 -5.90 11.24 -10.80
C ILE A 526 -4.90 10.40 -10.02
N TYR A 527 -3.90 9.87 -10.74
CA TYR A 527 -2.93 8.88 -10.30
C TYR A 527 -1.48 9.41 -10.33
N GLU A 528 -1.29 10.67 -10.71
CA GLU A 528 0.00 11.36 -10.93
C GLU A 528 0.84 10.85 -12.12
N LYS A 529 0.83 9.54 -12.34
CA LYS A 529 1.51 8.84 -13.43
C LYS A 529 0.74 7.56 -13.78
N GLY A 530 1.21 6.86 -14.81
CA GLY A 530 0.61 5.61 -15.26
C GLY A 530 -0.41 5.80 -16.37
N ASN A 531 -0.94 4.68 -16.84
CA ASN A 531 -1.87 4.59 -17.96
C ASN A 531 -3.01 3.63 -17.57
N ILE A 532 -4.23 3.91 -18.03
CA ILE A 532 -5.35 2.96 -17.96
C ILE A 532 -5.47 2.28 -19.32
N TRP A 533 -5.36 0.96 -19.35
CA TRP A 533 -5.51 0.15 -20.55
C TRP A 533 -6.92 -0.41 -20.65
N LYS A 534 -7.47 -0.41 -21.87
CA LYS A 534 -8.75 -1.03 -22.20
C LYS A 534 -8.56 -2.22 -23.12
N GLY A 535 -9.31 -3.28 -22.85
CA GLY A 535 -9.45 -4.42 -23.75
C GLY A 535 -10.78 -5.13 -23.52
N LYS A 536 -10.85 -6.44 -23.80
CA LYS A 536 -12.06 -7.25 -23.61
C LYS A 536 -11.80 -8.47 -22.74
N ILE A 537 -12.78 -8.81 -21.90
CA ILE A 537 -12.91 -10.12 -21.26
C ILE A 537 -14.21 -10.78 -21.71
N ARG A 538 -14.21 -12.11 -21.81
CA ARG A 538 -15.38 -12.91 -22.20
C ARG A 538 -16.04 -13.50 -20.96
N ASP A 539 -17.20 -12.98 -20.57
CA ASP A 539 -18.13 -13.62 -19.64
C ASP A 539 -19.29 -14.21 -20.46
N VAL A 540 -20.51 -14.31 -19.90
CA VAL A 540 -21.75 -14.54 -20.68
C VAL A 540 -21.88 -13.56 -21.85
N GLN A 541 -21.32 -12.34 -21.69
CA GLN A 541 -21.18 -11.33 -22.73
C GLN A 541 -19.76 -10.77 -22.69
N ASP A 542 -19.32 -10.18 -23.81
CA ASP A 542 -18.10 -9.38 -23.84
C ASP A 542 -18.24 -8.19 -22.89
N VAL A 543 -17.26 -8.02 -22.00
CA VAL A 543 -17.16 -6.85 -21.12
C VAL A 543 -15.86 -6.13 -21.41
N ASN A 544 -15.93 -4.80 -21.53
CA ASN A 544 -14.76 -3.96 -21.63
C ASN A 544 -13.95 -4.05 -20.33
N ALA A 545 -12.72 -4.55 -20.41
CA ALA A 545 -11.82 -4.65 -19.28
C ALA A 545 -11.00 -3.36 -19.13
N LEU A 546 -10.81 -2.89 -17.90
CA LEU A 546 -9.96 -1.74 -17.58
C LEU A 546 -8.82 -2.13 -16.65
N LEU A 547 -7.66 -1.52 -16.85
CA LEU A 547 -6.46 -1.83 -16.09
C LEU A 547 -5.57 -0.61 -15.87
N TYR A 548 -5.29 -0.27 -14.62
CA TYR A 548 -4.30 0.76 -14.35
C TYR A 548 -2.88 0.17 -14.22
N ARG A 549 -1.90 0.78 -14.89
CA ARG A 549 -0.47 0.43 -14.78
C ARG A 549 0.35 1.68 -14.52
N ARG A 550 1.19 1.64 -13.49
CA ARG A 550 2.15 2.72 -13.18
C ARG A 550 3.28 2.71 -14.22
N LYS A 551 3.81 3.90 -14.57
CA LYS A 551 4.89 4.03 -15.57
C LYS A 551 6.23 3.42 -15.11
N ASP A 552 6.48 3.35 -13.80
CA ASP A 552 7.76 2.93 -13.20
C ASP A 552 7.84 1.44 -12.82
N ASN A 553 6.75 0.68 -12.92
CA ASN A 553 6.71 -0.77 -12.70
C ASN A 553 7.45 -1.28 -11.45
N ASP A 554 7.57 -0.44 -10.41
CA ASP A 554 8.36 -0.76 -9.22
C ASP A 554 7.55 -1.68 -8.28
N ASP A 555 8.09 -2.89 -8.09
CA ASP A 555 7.54 -3.97 -7.25
C ASP A 555 7.34 -3.54 -5.78
N ASP A 556 8.04 -2.50 -5.33
CA ASP A 556 8.02 -2.04 -3.94
C ASP A 556 6.91 -1.00 -3.66
N ASN A 557 6.10 -0.65 -4.65
CA ASN A 557 5.01 0.29 -4.43
C ASN A 557 3.74 -0.38 -3.88
N ALA A 558 3.15 0.22 -2.85
CA ALA A 558 1.83 -0.17 -2.37
C ALA A 558 0.77 -0.01 -3.50
N PRO A 559 -0.15 -0.98 -3.67
CA PRO A 559 -1.13 -0.97 -4.75
C PRO A 559 -2.06 0.24 -4.65
N ILE A 560 -2.68 0.65 -5.77
CA ILE A 560 -3.78 1.61 -5.80
C ILE A 560 -5.04 0.82 -6.07
N TYR A 561 -6.08 0.99 -5.24
CA TYR A 561 -7.36 0.35 -5.50
C TYR A 561 -8.33 1.32 -6.15
N GLN A 562 -9.14 0.86 -7.09
CA GLN A 562 -10.20 1.64 -7.71
C GLN A 562 -11.49 0.83 -7.76
N LEU A 563 -12.64 1.44 -7.49
CA LEU A 563 -13.97 0.92 -7.82
C LEU A 563 -14.69 1.91 -8.74
N GLY A 564 -14.92 1.51 -9.99
CA GLY A 564 -15.68 2.25 -10.99
C GLY A 564 -17.08 1.69 -11.19
N ILE A 565 -18.12 2.48 -10.90
CA ILE A 565 -19.53 2.13 -11.15
C ILE A 565 -20.26 3.29 -11.84
N SER A 566 -21.28 3.01 -12.64
CA SER A 566 -22.14 4.08 -13.16
C SER A 566 -23.04 4.64 -12.04
N GLN A 567 -23.60 5.82 -12.25
CA GLN A 567 -24.61 6.40 -11.36
C GLN A 567 -25.88 5.54 -11.36
N ALA A 568 -26.20 4.88 -12.48
CA ALA A 568 -27.30 3.93 -12.58
C ALA A 568 -27.06 2.69 -11.71
N ASP A 569 -25.87 2.09 -11.79
CA ASP A 569 -25.45 0.95 -10.94
C ASP A 569 -25.54 1.30 -9.46
N TYR A 570 -25.00 2.45 -9.09
CA TYR A 570 -25.06 2.95 -7.73
C TYR A 570 -26.51 3.12 -7.25
N LYS A 571 -27.36 3.79 -8.04
CA LYS A 571 -28.77 4.03 -7.71
C LYS A 571 -29.54 2.72 -7.53
N LYS A 572 -29.26 1.71 -8.36
CA LYS A 572 -29.86 0.37 -8.26
C LYS A 572 -29.69 -0.26 -6.88
N MET A 573 -28.49 -0.18 -6.29
CA MET A 573 -28.21 -0.72 -4.96
C MET A 573 -28.79 0.16 -3.86
N VAL A 574 -28.61 1.48 -3.99
CA VAL A 574 -29.01 2.46 -2.98
C VAL A 574 -30.52 2.57 -2.81
N ASP A 575 -31.28 2.57 -3.90
CA ASP A 575 -32.74 2.62 -3.83
C ASP A 575 -33.31 1.39 -3.12
N GLU A 576 -32.65 0.23 -3.25
CA GLU A 576 -33.06 -0.97 -2.53
C GLU A 576 -32.80 -0.86 -1.03
N VAL A 577 -31.67 -0.27 -0.60
CA VAL A 577 -31.39 -0.04 0.83
C VAL A 577 -32.58 0.63 1.51
N TYR A 578 -33.08 1.73 0.93
CA TYR A 578 -34.22 2.46 1.50
C TYR A 578 -35.58 1.82 1.24
N THR A 579 -35.66 0.83 0.34
CA THR A 579 -36.84 -0.02 0.20
C THR A 579 -36.87 -1.07 1.32
N ILE A 580 -35.70 -1.61 1.70
CA ILE A 580 -35.57 -2.58 2.80
C ILE A 580 -35.79 -1.91 4.15
N ASP A 581 -35.15 -0.76 4.37
CA ASP A 581 -35.36 0.05 5.56
C ASP A 581 -35.23 1.54 5.21
N ASP A 582 -36.32 2.27 5.31
CA ASP A 582 -36.35 3.69 4.98
C ASP A 582 -35.43 4.50 5.91
N LYS A 583 -35.13 4.00 7.11
CA LYS A 583 -34.22 4.59 8.11
C LYS A 583 -32.83 3.94 8.10
N ALA A 584 -32.44 3.26 7.02
CA ALA A 584 -31.10 2.72 6.87
C ALA A 584 -30.01 3.79 6.99
N THR A 585 -28.91 3.43 7.64
CA THR A 585 -27.75 4.29 7.90
C THR A 585 -26.43 3.51 7.80
N ASN A 586 -25.28 4.18 7.88
CA ASN A 586 -23.94 3.56 7.84
C ASN A 586 -23.71 2.60 6.66
N LEU A 587 -24.04 3.06 5.46
CA LEU A 587 -23.95 2.28 4.23
C LEU A 587 -22.50 2.04 3.84
N THR A 588 -22.06 0.81 3.61
CA THR A 588 -20.73 0.49 3.07
C THR A 588 -20.85 -0.42 1.86
N PHE A 589 -19.90 -0.35 0.93
CA PHE A 589 -19.79 -1.35 -0.11
C PHE A 589 -19.43 -2.72 0.47
N HIS A 590 -19.97 -3.78 -0.13
CA HIS A 590 -19.73 -5.17 0.25
C HIS A 590 -19.51 -5.99 -1.02
N PHE A 591 -18.41 -6.75 -1.08
CA PHE A 591 -18.10 -7.62 -2.22
C PHE A 591 -18.46 -9.04 -1.83
N GLU A 592 -19.52 -9.60 -2.42
CA GLU A 592 -19.97 -10.97 -2.19
C GLU A 592 -19.73 -11.85 -3.42
N ASN A 593 -19.81 -13.18 -3.23
CA ASN A 593 -19.82 -14.20 -4.28
C ASN A 593 -18.71 -14.02 -5.32
N GLU A 594 -17.48 -14.42 -4.96
CA GLU A 594 -16.43 -14.60 -5.95
C GLU A 594 -16.80 -15.78 -6.88
N VAL A 595 -17.59 -15.50 -7.92
CA VAL A 595 -17.97 -16.51 -8.90
C VAL A 595 -16.86 -16.62 -9.92
N THR A 596 -15.82 -17.38 -9.59
CA THR A 596 -14.85 -17.81 -10.60
C THR A 596 -15.47 -18.93 -11.42
N ASP A 597 -15.69 -18.71 -12.71
CA ASP A 597 -15.43 -19.83 -13.63
C ASP A 597 -13.95 -20.16 -13.43
N ALA A 598 -13.64 -21.43 -13.12
CA ALA A 598 -12.26 -21.88 -12.92
C ALA A 598 -11.35 -21.45 -14.10
N LYS A 599 -11.94 -21.25 -15.28
CA LYS A 599 -11.26 -20.87 -16.53
C LYS A 599 -11.19 -19.36 -16.82
N SER A 600 -11.88 -18.48 -16.08
CA SER A 600 -11.92 -17.05 -16.42
C SER A 600 -10.59 -16.34 -16.20
N SER A 601 -10.30 -15.27 -16.95
CA SER A 601 -9.08 -14.46 -16.78
C SER A 601 -9.30 -13.19 -15.96
N PHE A 602 -10.33 -13.20 -15.13
CA PHE A 602 -10.79 -12.09 -14.30
C PHE A 602 -11.54 -12.65 -13.09
N TYR A 603 -11.67 -11.84 -12.05
CA TYR A 603 -12.62 -12.04 -10.97
C TYR A 603 -13.86 -11.20 -11.21
N LYS A 604 -15.00 -11.73 -10.82
CA LYS A 604 -16.24 -10.96 -10.70
C LYS A 604 -16.80 -11.12 -9.30
N TYR A 605 -17.40 -10.04 -8.82
CA TYR A 605 -18.00 -9.94 -7.51
C TYR A 605 -19.40 -9.35 -7.64
N ASP A 606 -20.29 -9.79 -6.77
CA ASP A 606 -21.56 -9.13 -6.54
C ASP A 606 -21.31 -7.97 -5.57
N LEU A 607 -21.23 -6.76 -6.10
CA LEU A 607 -21.15 -5.56 -5.28
C LEU A 607 -22.54 -5.25 -4.70
N LYS A 608 -22.60 -5.19 -3.38
CA LYS A 608 -23.79 -4.90 -2.57
C LYS A 608 -23.52 -3.72 -1.66
N VAL A 609 -24.57 -3.25 -0.99
CA VAL A 609 -24.47 -2.28 0.10
C VAL A 609 -24.87 -2.97 1.40
N LYS A 610 -23.96 -2.96 2.37
CA LYS A 610 -24.27 -3.27 3.78
C LYS A 610 -24.67 -1.99 4.49
N PHE A 611 -25.60 -2.06 5.41
CA PHE A 611 -26.12 -0.90 6.14
C PHE A 611 -26.65 -1.30 7.50
N ASP A 612 -26.85 -0.33 8.37
CA ASP A 612 -27.48 -0.52 9.67
C ASP A 612 -28.95 -0.14 9.51
N ASN A 613 -29.83 -1.08 9.87
CA ASN A 613 -31.28 -0.83 9.82
C ASN A 613 -31.71 0.09 10.99
N LYS A 614 -33.00 0.41 11.07
CA LYS A 614 -33.56 1.25 12.14
C LYS A 614 -33.34 0.71 13.56
N ASN A 615 -33.01 -0.58 13.68
CA ASN A 615 -32.72 -1.25 14.94
C ASN A 615 -31.20 -1.44 15.14
N GLY A 616 -30.36 -0.72 14.39
CA GLY A 616 -28.89 -0.83 14.39
C GLY A 616 -28.32 -2.22 14.09
N GLU A 617 -29.13 -3.12 13.50
CA GLU A 617 -28.68 -4.42 13.02
C GLU A 617 -28.06 -4.27 11.64
N ARG A 618 -26.96 -4.99 11.40
CA ARG A 618 -26.33 -5.04 10.08
C ARG A 618 -27.21 -5.81 9.11
N LYS A 619 -27.62 -5.16 8.02
CA LYS A 619 -28.34 -5.73 6.86
C LYS A 619 -27.55 -5.49 5.58
N GLN A 620 -28.01 -6.08 4.48
CA GLN A 620 -27.43 -5.88 3.16
C GLN A 620 -28.49 -5.95 2.07
N THR A 621 -28.18 -5.35 0.92
CA THR A 621 -29.00 -5.41 -0.30
C THR A 621 -29.08 -6.82 -0.87
N ILE A 622 -30.20 -7.17 -1.51
CA ILE A 622 -30.34 -8.42 -2.27
C ILE A 622 -29.90 -8.17 -3.70
N LYS A 623 -30.30 -7.04 -4.30
CA LYS A 623 -29.77 -6.56 -5.57
C LYS A 623 -28.29 -6.21 -5.41
N TYR A 624 -27.60 -6.43 -6.52
CA TYR A 624 -26.17 -6.20 -6.63
C TYR A 624 -25.83 -5.64 -8.02
N VAL A 625 -24.60 -5.15 -8.12
CA VAL A 625 -23.94 -4.76 -9.36
C VAL A 625 -22.77 -5.71 -9.56
N THR A 626 -22.69 -6.36 -10.72
CA THR A 626 -21.53 -7.18 -11.03
C THR A 626 -20.34 -6.28 -11.33
N VAL A 627 -19.27 -6.44 -10.56
CA VAL A 627 -18.01 -5.73 -10.77
C VAL A 627 -16.90 -6.72 -11.10
N TYR A 628 -16.07 -6.34 -12.06
CA TYR A 628 -15.00 -7.13 -12.62
C TYR A 628 -13.64 -6.56 -12.19
N THR A 629 -12.65 -7.43 -12.07
CA THR A 629 -11.24 -7.02 -11.93
C THR A 629 -10.34 -8.07 -12.57
N ILE A 630 -9.20 -7.64 -13.12
CA ILE A 630 -8.20 -8.53 -13.74
C ILE A 630 -6.88 -8.56 -12.96
N ASP A 631 -6.74 -7.72 -11.93
CA ASP A 631 -5.54 -7.63 -11.10
C ASP A 631 -5.83 -7.55 -9.58
N GLY A 632 -7.11 -7.59 -9.19
CA GLY A 632 -7.51 -7.48 -7.78
C GLY A 632 -7.34 -6.08 -7.19
N CYS A 633 -7.00 -5.09 -8.01
CA CYS A 633 -6.79 -3.70 -7.60
C CYS A 633 -7.75 -2.74 -8.31
N PHE A 634 -8.01 -2.97 -9.60
CA PHE A 634 -8.86 -2.12 -10.43
C PHE A 634 -10.21 -2.82 -10.68
N PHE A 635 -11.24 -2.38 -9.97
CA PHE A 635 -12.62 -2.89 -10.05
C PHE A 635 -13.48 -1.98 -10.92
N PHE A 636 -14.31 -2.56 -11.77
CA PHE A 636 -15.22 -1.83 -12.65
C PHE A 636 -16.49 -2.62 -12.96
N SER A 637 -17.64 -1.95 -13.02
CA SER A 637 -18.86 -2.50 -13.62
C SER A 637 -18.81 -2.44 -15.14
N LYS A 638 -19.68 -3.20 -15.81
CA LYS A 638 -19.80 -3.17 -17.27
C LYS A 638 -20.21 -1.78 -17.79
N ASP A 639 -21.25 -1.19 -17.20
CA ASP A 639 -21.75 0.13 -17.63
C ASP A 639 -20.67 1.21 -17.44
N TYR A 640 -19.88 1.12 -16.37
CA TYR A 640 -18.73 1.99 -16.18
C TYR A 640 -17.70 1.83 -17.30
N SER A 641 -17.24 0.61 -17.59
CA SER A 641 -16.17 0.40 -18.57
C SER A 641 -16.59 0.66 -20.03
N ASP A 642 -17.88 0.51 -20.34
CA ASP A 642 -18.46 0.87 -21.63
C ASP A 642 -18.45 2.39 -21.87
N ASN A 643 -18.68 3.17 -20.82
CA ASN A 643 -18.78 4.63 -20.91
C ASN A 643 -17.48 5.37 -20.53
N PHE A 644 -16.50 4.69 -19.93
CA PHE A 644 -15.20 5.27 -19.58
C PHE A 644 -14.38 5.62 -20.84
N LYS A 645 -13.83 6.84 -20.91
CA LYS A 645 -13.20 7.40 -22.13
C LYS A 645 -11.69 7.62 -22.02
N PHE A 646 -11.12 7.56 -20.82
CA PHE A 646 -9.73 7.94 -20.56
C PHE A 646 -8.80 6.73 -20.51
N PHE A 647 -8.64 6.07 -21.65
CA PHE A 647 -7.86 4.83 -21.75
C PHE A 647 -6.91 4.78 -22.96
N GLU A 648 -5.95 3.87 -22.89
CA GLU A 648 -5.10 3.41 -23.98
C GLU A 648 -5.56 2.04 -24.48
N GLU A 649 -5.29 1.72 -25.74
CA GLU A 649 -5.61 0.44 -26.35
C GLU A 649 -4.32 -0.24 -26.82
N PHE A 650 -4.29 -1.57 -26.71
CA PHE A 650 -3.25 -2.38 -27.33
C PHE A 650 -3.55 -2.56 -28.82
N ALA A 651 -2.51 -2.59 -29.65
CA ALA A 651 -2.63 -2.76 -31.10
C ALA A 651 -3.32 -4.08 -31.49
N ASN A 652 -3.85 -4.15 -32.72
CA ASN A 652 -4.40 -5.36 -33.36
C ASN A 652 -3.32 -6.39 -33.78
N ILE A 653 -2.08 -6.12 -33.41
CA ILE A 653 -0.92 -7.00 -33.52
C ILE A 653 -0.13 -6.97 -32.20
N ALA A 654 0.29 -8.14 -31.73
CA ALA A 654 1.15 -8.33 -30.57
C ALA A 654 2.51 -8.88 -31.00
N VAL A 655 3.57 -8.33 -30.42
CA VAL A 655 4.95 -8.70 -30.65
C VAL A 655 5.56 -9.14 -29.33
N ASP A 656 5.75 -10.44 -29.18
CA ASP A 656 6.40 -11.00 -27.99
C ASP A 656 7.90 -11.19 -28.27
N PHE A 657 8.74 -10.76 -27.34
CA PHE A 657 10.18 -10.97 -27.38
C PHE A 657 10.49 -12.33 -26.74
N LEU A 658 11.20 -13.20 -27.48
CA LEU A 658 11.56 -14.56 -27.10
C LEU A 658 13.07 -14.77 -27.22
N PRO A 659 13.71 -15.57 -26.36
CA PRO A 659 15.14 -15.86 -26.51
C PRO A 659 15.40 -16.72 -27.76
N ILE A 660 16.46 -16.42 -28.51
CA ILE A 660 16.97 -17.30 -29.58
C ILE A 660 18.07 -18.14 -28.96
N ASN A 661 17.94 -19.47 -29.06
CA ASN A 661 18.99 -20.46 -28.75
C ASN A 661 19.09 -20.93 -27.28
N LEU A 662 18.19 -21.83 -26.88
CA LEU A 662 18.38 -22.68 -25.68
C LEU A 662 19.23 -23.94 -25.97
N SER A 663 19.76 -24.09 -27.19
CA SER A 663 20.25 -25.39 -27.70
C SER A 663 21.74 -25.71 -27.51
N SER A 664 22.56 -24.79 -27.00
CA SER A 664 23.98 -25.06 -26.70
C SER A 664 24.19 -25.37 -25.21
N TYR A 665 23.88 -26.61 -24.83
CA TYR A 665 23.52 -27.15 -23.50
C TYR A 665 24.49 -27.06 -22.31
N ASN A 666 25.74 -26.62 -22.44
CA ASN A 666 26.70 -26.71 -21.31
C ASN A 666 27.12 -25.36 -20.71
N PHE A 667 26.71 -24.24 -21.31
CA PHE A 667 27.33 -22.94 -21.01
C PHE A 667 26.33 -21.84 -20.69
N GLY A 668 25.04 -22.08 -20.49
CA GLY A 668 24.09 -21.02 -20.11
C GLY A 668 24.05 -19.83 -21.10
N TYR A 669 23.33 -18.78 -20.72
CA TYR A 669 23.19 -17.55 -21.51
C TYR A 669 23.89 -16.42 -20.75
N GLU A 670 24.82 -15.67 -21.35
CA GLU A 670 25.50 -14.54 -20.67
C GLU A 670 24.54 -13.40 -20.28
N CYS A 671 23.32 -13.45 -20.78
CA CYS A 671 22.26 -12.48 -20.54
C CYS A 671 21.07 -13.24 -19.95
N GLY A 672 20.40 -12.72 -18.93
CA GLY A 672 19.18 -13.35 -18.45
C GLY A 672 17.97 -12.82 -19.20
N PHE A 673 16.94 -13.65 -19.36
CA PHE A 673 15.76 -13.34 -20.13
C PHE A 673 14.50 -13.83 -19.41
N ASP A 674 13.45 -13.02 -19.43
CA ASP A 674 12.18 -13.37 -18.83
C ASP A 674 10.99 -13.03 -19.73
N PHE A 675 10.03 -13.96 -19.81
CA PHE A 675 8.74 -13.71 -20.46
C PHE A 675 7.68 -14.72 -20.00
N ILE A 676 6.43 -14.27 -19.97
CA ILE A 676 5.27 -15.15 -19.80
C ILE A 676 4.65 -15.44 -21.17
N GLY A 677 4.83 -16.67 -21.64
CA GLY A 677 4.13 -17.19 -22.83
C GLY A 677 2.71 -17.63 -22.51
N PHE A 678 1.77 -17.34 -23.42
CA PHE A 678 0.38 -17.82 -23.36
C PHE A 678 0.15 -19.09 -24.20
N GLU A 679 1.22 -19.66 -24.76
CA GLU A 679 1.17 -20.84 -25.61
C GLU A 679 1.98 -21.98 -24.99
N GLY A 680 1.37 -23.18 -24.96
CA GLY A 680 1.90 -24.37 -24.29
C GLY A 680 0.76 -25.28 -23.85
N ARG A 681 1.05 -26.54 -23.49
CA ARG A 681 0.01 -27.52 -23.11
C ARG A 681 -0.65 -27.22 -21.76
N GLU A 682 0.03 -26.51 -20.85
CA GLU A 682 -0.48 -26.15 -19.52
C GLU A 682 -0.49 -24.64 -19.30
N LYS A 683 -1.54 -24.10 -18.67
CA LYS A 683 -1.69 -22.67 -18.42
C LYS A 683 -0.99 -22.26 -17.13
N TYR A 684 -0.48 -21.03 -17.03
CA TYR A 684 0.28 -20.57 -15.86
C TYR A 684 -0.53 -20.61 -14.55
N TYR A 685 -1.84 -20.35 -14.59
CA TYR A 685 -2.67 -20.40 -13.39
C TYR A 685 -2.87 -21.84 -12.87
N ASP A 686 -2.68 -22.86 -13.69
CA ASP A 686 -2.77 -24.28 -13.27
C ASP A 686 -1.52 -24.74 -12.52
N VAL A 687 -0.40 -24.02 -12.70
CA VAL A 687 0.90 -24.41 -12.18
C VAL A 687 1.46 -23.46 -11.12
N ILE A 688 0.72 -22.41 -10.73
CA ILE A 688 1.08 -21.50 -9.64
C ILE A 688 0.21 -21.79 -8.42
N GLY A 689 0.83 -21.94 -7.25
CA GLY A 689 0.14 -22.46 -6.06
C GLY A 689 1.04 -22.57 -4.85
N LYS A 690 0.76 -23.55 -3.99
CA LYS A 690 1.57 -23.95 -2.84
C LYS A 690 1.43 -25.46 -2.58
N TYR A 691 2.48 -26.07 -2.04
CA TYR A 691 2.46 -27.47 -1.59
C TYR A 691 1.96 -27.62 -0.16
N TYR A 692 1.19 -28.68 0.08
CA TYR A 692 0.74 -29.08 1.40
C TYR A 692 1.05 -30.54 1.61
N ASN A 693 1.58 -30.88 2.79
CA ASN A 693 1.74 -32.27 3.17
C ASN A 693 0.34 -32.92 3.31
N LYS A 694 0.12 -34.07 2.66
CA LYS A 694 -1.18 -34.76 2.65
C LYS A 694 -1.56 -35.29 4.03
N SER A 695 -0.59 -35.74 4.80
CA SER A 695 -0.83 -36.35 6.13
C SER A 695 -1.20 -35.30 7.18
N THR A 696 -0.56 -34.14 7.17
CA THR A 696 -0.78 -33.08 8.16
C THR A 696 -1.73 -31.99 7.69
N GLY A 697 -1.93 -31.85 6.38
CA GLY A 697 -2.66 -30.75 5.76
C GLY A 697 -1.93 -29.40 5.84
N GLN A 698 -0.71 -29.35 6.38
CA GLN A 698 0.06 -28.13 6.59
C GLN A 698 0.84 -27.73 5.34
N LEU A 699 1.09 -26.43 5.21
CA LEU A 699 1.99 -25.87 4.21
C LEU A 699 3.42 -26.36 4.48
N ASP A 700 4.04 -27.00 3.50
CA ASP A 700 5.36 -27.61 3.67
C ASP A 700 6.14 -27.61 2.34
N ASN A 701 7.47 -27.48 2.40
CA ASN A 701 8.31 -27.57 1.21
C ASN A 701 8.22 -28.99 0.64
N ILE A 702 8.20 -29.11 -0.69
CA ILE A 702 8.16 -30.43 -1.32
C ILE A 702 9.50 -31.13 -1.14
N ASP A 703 9.47 -32.31 -0.52
CA ASP A 703 10.56 -33.27 -0.65
C ASP A 703 10.41 -33.96 -2.01
N VAL A 704 11.28 -33.61 -2.96
CA VAL A 704 11.24 -34.14 -4.33
C VAL A 704 11.40 -35.66 -4.38
N SER A 705 12.08 -36.27 -3.39
CA SER A 705 12.23 -37.73 -3.31
C SER A 705 10.96 -38.43 -2.83
N ASN A 706 10.08 -37.71 -2.12
CA ASN A 706 8.82 -38.22 -1.55
C ASN A 706 7.60 -37.42 -2.03
N GLY A 707 7.64 -36.86 -3.23
CA GLY A 707 6.64 -35.88 -3.64
C GLY A 707 5.19 -36.38 -3.70
N ILE A 708 4.97 -37.71 -3.69
CA ILE A 708 3.64 -38.33 -3.56
C ILE A 708 2.94 -37.99 -2.24
N ASP A 709 3.69 -37.61 -1.21
CA ASP A 709 3.17 -37.21 0.11
C ASP A 709 2.62 -35.79 0.11
N TYR A 710 2.74 -35.06 -1.00
CA TYR A 710 2.35 -33.66 -1.11
C TYR A 710 1.19 -33.47 -2.10
N GLN A 711 0.34 -32.50 -1.82
CA GLN A 711 -0.69 -32.01 -2.72
C GLN A 711 -0.38 -30.57 -3.11
N PHE A 712 -0.37 -30.29 -4.41
CA PHE A 712 -0.27 -28.93 -4.92
C PHE A 712 -1.66 -28.31 -4.99
N ARG A 713 -1.85 -27.16 -4.34
CA ARG A 713 -3.09 -26.38 -4.44
C ARG A 713 -2.79 -25.13 -5.24
N ASN A 714 -3.45 -24.99 -6.40
CA ASN A 714 -3.31 -23.82 -7.24
C ASN A 714 -3.82 -22.55 -6.52
N ASN A 715 -3.25 -21.41 -6.86
CA ASN A 715 -3.65 -20.11 -6.33
C ASN A 715 -3.68 -19.09 -7.48
N LYS A 716 -4.88 -18.87 -8.01
CA LYS A 716 -5.10 -17.97 -9.16
C LYS A 716 -4.80 -16.51 -8.82
N LEU A 717 -4.99 -16.10 -7.57
CA LEU A 717 -4.63 -14.76 -7.12
C LEU A 717 -3.12 -14.53 -7.23
N ASN A 718 -2.31 -15.55 -6.89
CA ASN A 718 -0.87 -15.48 -7.09
C ASN A 718 -0.49 -15.35 -8.57
N TYR A 719 -1.22 -15.99 -9.49
CA TYR A 719 -1.01 -15.81 -10.93
C TYR A 719 -1.30 -14.38 -11.39
N PHE A 720 -2.43 -13.78 -10.98
CA PHE A 720 -2.71 -12.40 -11.34
C PHE A 720 -1.71 -11.42 -10.73
N LYS A 721 -1.27 -11.66 -9.49
CA LYS A 721 -0.20 -10.89 -8.85
C LYS A 721 1.11 -10.99 -9.63
N LEU A 722 1.47 -12.19 -10.08
CA LEU A 722 2.65 -12.39 -10.93
C LEU A 722 2.52 -11.58 -12.22
N LEU A 723 1.39 -11.68 -12.93
CA LEU A 723 1.18 -10.92 -14.16
C LEU A 723 1.18 -9.40 -13.93
N SER A 724 0.59 -8.92 -12.83
CA SER A 724 0.40 -7.50 -12.57
C SER A 724 1.66 -6.85 -12.02
N LYS A 725 2.37 -7.51 -11.09
CA LYS A 725 3.58 -6.99 -10.44
C LYS A 725 4.81 -7.22 -11.32
N ASN A 726 5.01 -8.46 -11.77
CA ASN A 726 6.28 -8.82 -12.40
C ASN A 726 6.32 -8.58 -13.92
N TYR A 727 5.18 -8.68 -14.62
CA TYR A 727 5.12 -8.68 -16.10
C TYR A 727 4.24 -7.62 -16.75
N ASN A 728 3.73 -6.65 -15.98
CA ASN A 728 3.02 -5.47 -16.47
C ASN A 728 1.98 -5.77 -17.56
N HIS A 729 1.14 -6.78 -17.33
CA HIS A 729 0.20 -7.22 -18.35
C HIS A 729 -0.79 -6.13 -18.77
N LYS A 730 -1.25 -6.15 -20.01
CA LYS A 730 -2.16 -5.18 -20.63
C LYS A 730 -3.29 -5.92 -21.37
N PRO A 731 -4.57 -5.58 -21.18
CA PRO A 731 -5.67 -6.20 -21.90
C PRO A 731 -5.64 -5.81 -23.40
N SER A 732 -6.14 -6.70 -24.24
CA SER A 732 -6.34 -6.50 -25.68
C SER A 732 -7.79 -6.85 -26.07
N ASN A 733 -8.19 -6.47 -27.29
CA ASN A 733 -9.57 -6.67 -27.77
C ASN A 733 -9.78 -7.98 -28.54
N TRP A 734 -8.69 -8.66 -28.92
CA TRP A 734 -8.73 -9.67 -29.98
C TRP A 734 -7.90 -10.93 -29.70
N ARG A 735 -6.94 -10.89 -28.77
CA ARG A 735 -5.97 -11.97 -28.55
C ARG A 735 -6.55 -13.19 -27.80
N HIS A 736 -7.84 -13.45 -27.95
CA HIS A 736 -8.54 -14.54 -27.27
C HIS A 736 -8.20 -15.90 -27.89
N SER A 737 -8.00 -16.93 -27.05
CA SER A 737 -7.97 -18.33 -27.48
C SER A 737 -9.07 -19.12 -26.76
N GLY A 738 -10.13 -19.50 -27.48
CA GLY A 738 -11.28 -20.18 -26.88
C GLY A 738 -11.95 -19.36 -25.76
N THR A 739 -11.95 -19.90 -24.53
CA THR A 739 -12.46 -19.25 -23.31
C THR A 739 -11.45 -18.30 -22.64
N ASP A 740 -10.22 -18.20 -23.16
CA ASP A 740 -9.07 -17.68 -22.43
C ASP A 740 -8.39 -16.44 -23.05
N PHE A 741 -7.74 -15.69 -22.16
CA PHE A 741 -6.85 -14.50 -22.23
C PHE A 741 -6.92 -13.58 -23.44
N ALA A 742 -7.14 -12.29 -23.20
CA ALA A 742 -6.76 -11.24 -24.15
C ALA A 742 -5.80 -10.29 -23.45
N PHE A 743 -4.57 -10.74 -23.17
CA PHE A 743 -3.54 -9.89 -22.57
C PHE A 743 -2.22 -10.00 -23.32
N HIS A 744 -1.40 -8.96 -23.20
CA HIS A 744 0.01 -8.97 -23.53
C HIS A 744 0.83 -8.72 -22.26
N THR A 745 2.01 -9.33 -22.16
CA THR A 745 2.95 -9.18 -21.04
C THR A 745 4.26 -8.64 -21.55
N ASP A 746 4.93 -7.81 -20.75
CA ASP A 746 6.26 -7.31 -21.06
C ASP A 746 7.30 -8.43 -20.88
N SER A 747 8.37 -8.40 -21.69
CA SER A 747 9.56 -9.23 -21.51
C SER A 747 10.69 -8.46 -20.80
N PHE A 748 11.66 -9.16 -20.24
CA PHE A 748 12.81 -8.55 -19.55
C PHE A 748 14.12 -9.18 -19.97
N ILE A 749 15.18 -8.39 -19.98
CA ILE A 749 16.53 -8.84 -20.30
C ILE A 749 17.57 -8.14 -19.42
N THR A 750 18.58 -8.88 -18.94
CA THR A 750 19.80 -8.28 -18.37
C THR A 750 20.92 -8.38 -19.37
N LEU A 751 21.65 -7.28 -19.57
CA LEU A 751 22.78 -7.25 -20.50
C LEU A 751 23.83 -6.27 -19.98
N TYR A 752 25.05 -6.75 -19.76
CA TYR A 752 26.15 -5.88 -19.34
C TYR A 752 26.45 -4.81 -20.41
N PRO A 753 26.96 -3.63 -20.02
CA PRO A 753 27.44 -2.63 -20.96
C PRO A 753 28.41 -3.22 -21.99
N GLY A 754 28.22 -2.89 -23.26
CA GLY A 754 29.02 -3.39 -24.39
C GLY A 754 28.60 -4.76 -24.93
N LYS A 755 27.76 -5.53 -24.23
CA LYS A 755 27.32 -6.87 -24.65
C LYS A 755 26.12 -6.80 -25.61
N GLU A 756 25.97 -7.85 -26.41
CA GLU A 756 24.91 -8.04 -27.40
C GLU A 756 24.24 -9.40 -27.20
N THR A 757 22.95 -9.48 -27.51
CA THR A 757 22.16 -10.72 -27.54
C THR A 757 21.20 -10.73 -28.72
N THR A 758 20.77 -11.92 -29.15
CA THR A 758 19.83 -12.08 -30.26
C THR A 758 18.47 -12.52 -29.72
N VAL A 759 17.41 -11.79 -30.08
CA VAL A 759 16.04 -12.01 -29.61
C VAL A 759 15.12 -12.25 -30.81
N LYS A 760 14.20 -13.19 -30.65
CA LYS A 760 13.17 -13.55 -31.61
C LYS A 760 11.91 -12.78 -31.31
N LEU A 761 11.40 -12.06 -32.29
CA LEU A 761 10.10 -11.42 -32.27
C LEU A 761 9.07 -12.41 -32.84
N LYS A 762 8.07 -12.71 -32.03
CA LYS A 762 6.93 -13.52 -32.44
C LYS A 762 5.72 -12.62 -32.64
N PHE A 763 5.05 -12.78 -33.78
CA PHE A 763 3.89 -11.99 -34.14
C PHE A 763 2.60 -12.78 -33.93
N THR A 764 1.66 -12.20 -33.20
CA THR A 764 0.25 -12.65 -33.12
C THR A 764 -0.62 -11.48 -33.60
N LYS A 765 -1.65 -11.69 -34.42
CA LYS A 765 -2.41 -10.56 -35.00
C LYS A 765 -3.85 -10.92 -35.37
N SER A 766 -4.74 -9.96 -35.24
CA SER A 766 -6.08 -9.95 -35.86
C SER A 766 -6.11 -9.12 -37.14
N GLN A 767 -5.25 -8.09 -37.23
CA GLN A 767 -5.13 -7.20 -38.38
C GLN A 767 -3.66 -6.81 -38.61
N ASN A 768 -3.27 -6.57 -39.87
CA ASN A 768 -1.95 -6.02 -40.20
C ASN A 768 -1.95 -4.49 -39.98
N PRO A 769 -0.93 -3.93 -39.30
CA PRO A 769 -0.74 -2.48 -39.25
C PRO A 769 -0.18 -1.96 -40.57
N SER A 770 -0.28 -0.64 -40.81
CA SER A 770 0.37 0.00 -41.96
C SER A 770 1.89 0.12 -41.78
N LYS A 771 2.34 0.23 -40.53
CA LYS A 771 3.75 0.27 -40.15
C LYS A 771 3.94 -0.34 -38.76
N LEU A 772 5.06 -1.03 -38.56
CA LEU A 772 5.49 -1.61 -37.28
C LEU A 772 6.96 -1.26 -37.05
N TYR A 773 7.30 -0.71 -35.88
CA TYR A 773 8.68 -0.29 -35.58
C TYR A 773 9.00 -0.38 -34.10
N ILE A 774 10.29 -0.47 -33.80
CA ILE A 774 10.85 -0.52 -32.45
C ILE A 774 11.37 0.86 -32.07
N LYS A 775 10.84 1.45 -31.01
CA LYS A 775 11.34 2.67 -30.37
C LYS A 775 12.25 2.30 -29.21
N TYR A 776 13.44 2.86 -29.15
CA TYR A 776 14.42 2.61 -28.08
C TYR A 776 15.27 3.85 -27.80
N ASN A 777 15.85 3.92 -26.59
CA ASN A 777 16.76 5.00 -26.22
C ASN A 777 18.15 4.75 -26.83
N LYS A 778 18.57 5.56 -27.80
CA LYS A 778 19.83 5.35 -28.55
C LYS A 778 21.09 5.62 -27.73
N LYS A 779 20.96 6.25 -26.57
CA LYS A 779 22.05 6.39 -25.59
C LYS A 779 22.44 5.02 -25.02
N TYR A 780 21.46 4.16 -24.74
CA TYR A 780 21.68 2.92 -23.99
C TYR A 780 21.57 1.65 -24.85
N VAL A 781 20.82 1.70 -25.95
CA VAL A 781 20.47 0.51 -26.75
C VAL A 781 20.79 0.75 -28.23
N ALA A 782 21.26 -0.30 -28.91
CA ALA A 782 21.28 -0.39 -30.37
C ALA A 782 20.56 -1.65 -30.85
N ILE A 783 19.80 -1.53 -31.95
CA ILE A 783 19.08 -2.64 -32.59
C ILE A 783 19.77 -2.97 -33.92
N ASN A 784 20.16 -4.23 -34.15
CA ASN A 784 20.85 -4.68 -35.38
C ASN A 784 22.06 -3.81 -35.76
N ASN A 785 22.88 -3.41 -34.77
CA ASN A 785 24.03 -2.52 -34.94
C ASN A 785 23.74 -1.11 -35.48
N SER A 786 22.48 -0.68 -35.49
CA SER A 786 22.15 0.72 -35.79
C SER A 786 22.62 1.63 -34.66
N THR A 787 23.72 2.35 -34.89
CA THR A 787 24.19 3.43 -34.01
C THR A 787 23.66 4.75 -34.56
N ALA A 788 22.42 5.10 -34.25
CA ALA A 788 21.91 6.43 -34.58
C ALA A 788 22.74 7.48 -33.81
N THR A 789 23.44 8.36 -34.52
CA THR A 789 24.20 9.45 -33.91
C THR A 789 23.24 10.41 -33.20
N PRO A 790 23.51 10.86 -31.95
CA PRO A 790 22.67 11.85 -31.31
C PRO A 790 22.68 13.18 -32.07
N SER A 791 21.55 13.59 -32.66
CA SER A 791 21.23 15.01 -32.73
C SER A 791 20.85 15.46 -31.32
N SER A 792 21.05 16.73 -30.99
CA SER A 792 20.81 17.30 -29.66
C SER A 792 19.34 17.22 -29.18
N ASP A 793 18.41 16.89 -30.08
CA ASP A 793 16.98 17.14 -29.86
C ASP A 793 16.10 15.87 -29.81
N ASP A 794 16.63 14.67 -30.08
CA ASP A 794 15.83 13.43 -29.97
C ASP A 794 16.62 12.32 -29.26
N GLU A 795 16.21 11.94 -28.05
CA GLU A 795 16.83 10.88 -27.24
C GLU A 795 16.53 9.47 -27.79
N PHE A 796 15.50 9.33 -28.62
CA PHE A 796 15.03 8.04 -29.11
C PHE A 796 15.44 7.78 -30.56
N ALA A 797 15.48 6.50 -30.94
CA ALA A 797 15.60 6.04 -32.31
C ALA A 797 14.47 5.06 -32.63
N GLU A 798 14.13 4.97 -33.92
CA GLU A 798 13.12 4.05 -34.44
C GLU A 798 13.75 3.08 -35.44
N PHE A 799 13.52 1.78 -35.24
CA PHE A 799 13.90 0.71 -36.17
C PHE A 799 12.64 0.11 -36.80
N GLU A 800 12.43 0.34 -38.09
CA GLU A 800 11.27 -0.21 -38.81
C GLU A 800 11.42 -1.70 -39.07
N ILE A 801 10.42 -2.48 -38.67
CA ILE A 801 10.38 -3.92 -38.96
C ILE A 801 9.92 -4.08 -40.42
N PRO A 802 10.60 -4.87 -41.27
CA PRO A 802 10.18 -5.00 -42.67
C PRO A 802 8.81 -5.67 -42.77
N ALA A 803 7.91 -5.09 -43.57
CA ALA A 803 6.53 -5.55 -43.73
C ALA A 803 6.41 -7.05 -44.05
N THR A 804 7.33 -7.60 -44.85
CA THR A 804 7.36 -9.03 -45.21
C THR A 804 7.41 -9.98 -44.01
N ASN A 805 7.96 -9.53 -42.89
CA ASN A 805 8.13 -10.34 -41.66
C ASN A 805 6.89 -10.40 -40.77
N TYR A 806 5.97 -9.44 -40.88
CA TYR A 806 4.73 -9.43 -40.07
C TYR A 806 3.45 -9.45 -40.90
N THR A 807 3.52 -9.38 -42.23
CA THR A 807 2.35 -9.49 -43.12
C THR A 807 2.08 -10.92 -43.57
N THR A 808 3.12 -11.73 -43.77
CA THR A 808 3.00 -13.16 -44.13
C THR A 808 2.80 -14.05 -42.89
N ILE A 809 2.44 -15.33 -43.08
CA ILE A 809 2.27 -16.31 -41.99
C ILE A 809 3.62 -16.70 -41.36
N ASN A 810 4.76 -16.23 -41.89
CA ASN A 810 6.06 -16.55 -41.31
C ASN A 810 6.21 -15.89 -39.93
N THR A 811 6.17 -16.71 -38.87
CA THR A 811 5.80 -16.28 -37.51
C THR A 811 6.92 -15.62 -36.71
N ASN A 812 8.13 -15.47 -37.26
CA ASN A 812 9.33 -15.24 -36.46
C ASN A 812 10.37 -14.35 -37.17
N TYR A 813 10.70 -13.19 -36.58
CA TYR A 813 11.78 -12.30 -37.03
C TYR A 813 12.84 -12.16 -35.94
N THR A 814 14.12 -12.11 -36.29
CA THR A 814 15.21 -12.05 -35.29
C THR A 814 15.88 -10.68 -35.30
N ILE A 815 16.13 -10.12 -34.12
CA ILE A 815 16.89 -8.88 -33.94
C ILE A 815 18.06 -9.08 -32.98
N LYS A 816 19.08 -8.26 -33.12
CA LYS A 816 20.17 -8.11 -32.15
C LYS A 816 19.91 -6.90 -31.28
N ILE A 817 20.05 -7.06 -29.97
CA ILE A 817 19.95 -5.99 -28.98
C ILE A 817 21.32 -5.85 -28.32
N LYS A 818 21.91 -4.66 -28.40
CA LYS A 818 23.20 -4.34 -27.77
C LYS A 818 23.01 -3.27 -26.69
N SER A 819 23.55 -3.52 -25.51
CA SER A 819 23.67 -2.54 -24.43
C SER A 819 24.93 -1.70 -24.68
N LEU A 820 24.76 -0.39 -24.88
CA LEU A 820 25.86 0.50 -25.25
C LEU A 820 26.64 1.00 -24.03
N GLN A 821 25.93 1.37 -22.96
CA GLN A 821 26.53 1.89 -21.73
C GLN A 821 25.65 1.58 -20.51
N ALA A 822 26.22 1.79 -19.32
CA ALA A 822 25.53 1.55 -18.06
C ALA A 822 24.34 2.50 -17.83
N SER A 823 23.25 1.98 -17.27
CA SER A 823 22.06 2.72 -16.87
C SER A 823 21.70 2.46 -15.40
N ASN A 824 21.29 3.51 -14.69
CA ASN A 824 20.75 3.46 -13.33
C ASN A 824 19.23 3.25 -13.28
N VAL A 825 18.58 3.16 -14.44
CA VAL A 825 17.15 2.89 -14.59
C VAL A 825 16.92 1.83 -15.65
N ASP A 826 15.79 1.12 -15.56
CA ASP A 826 15.38 0.17 -16.59
C ASP A 826 15.06 0.91 -17.90
N ILE A 827 15.55 0.40 -19.03
CA ILE A 827 15.41 1.02 -20.34
C ILE A 827 14.36 0.28 -21.17
N PRO A 828 13.28 0.96 -21.61
CA PRO A 828 12.25 0.33 -22.43
C PRO A 828 12.69 0.19 -23.90
N ILE A 829 12.32 -0.94 -24.49
CA ILE A 829 12.40 -1.25 -25.92
C ILE A 829 10.97 -1.57 -26.37
N GLU A 830 10.33 -0.63 -27.06
CA GLU A 830 8.88 -0.65 -27.31
C GLU A 830 8.60 -0.88 -28.79
N VAL A 831 7.64 -1.74 -29.10
CA VAL A 831 7.16 -1.93 -30.47
C VAL A 831 5.85 -1.16 -30.63
N PHE A 832 5.79 -0.28 -31.63
CA PHE A 832 4.59 0.47 -31.96
C PHE A 832 4.05 0.05 -33.32
N ALA A 833 2.72 -0.09 -33.40
CA ALA A 833 1.95 -0.30 -34.61
C ALA A 833 1.23 0.99 -35.01
N VAL A 834 1.20 1.29 -36.30
CA VAL A 834 0.41 2.37 -36.88
C VAL A 834 -0.87 1.76 -37.46
N GLU A 835 -2.01 2.15 -36.90
CA GLU A 835 -3.34 1.66 -37.27
C GLU A 835 -4.26 2.86 -37.53
N GLY A 836 -4.51 3.14 -38.81
CA GLY A 836 -5.14 4.40 -39.22
C GLY A 836 -4.29 5.59 -38.81
N SER A 837 -4.85 6.50 -38.02
CA SER A 837 -4.14 7.66 -37.44
C SER A 837 -3.53 7.40 -36.06
N LYS A 838 -3.77 6.22 -35.46
CA LYS A 838 -3.30 5.91 -34.10
C LYS A 838 -1.93 5.22 -34.12
N LYS A 839 -1.07 5.62 -33.18
CA LYS A 839 0.17 4.91 -32.81
C LYS A 839 -0.12 4.12 -31.54
N LEU A 840 -0.18 2.79 -31.64
CA LEU A 840 -0.57 1.90 -30.55
C LEU A 840 0.60 1.00 -30.13
N LEU A 841 0.71 0.69 -28.84
CA LEU A 841 1.71 -0.26 -28.35
C LEU A 841 1.35 -1.67 -28.85
N ALA A 842 2.34 -2.34 -29.42
CA ALA A 842 2.24 -3.70 -29.95
C ALA A 842 3.16 -4.69 -29.22
N GLY A 843 4.15 -4.24 -28.47
CA GLY A 843 5.04 -5.11 -27.70
C GLY A 843 6.00 -4.32 -26.83
N LYS A 844 6.52 -4.91 -25.75
CA LYS A 844 7.52 -4.24 -24.91
C LYS A 844 8.51 -5.22 -24.27
N CYS A 845 9.78 -4.85 -24.31
CA CYS A 845 10.87 -5.52 -23.61
C CYS A 845 11.65 -4.50 -22.78
N TRP A 846 12.07 -4.86 -21.58
CA TRP A 846 12.86 -4.02 -20.69
C TRP A 846 14.30 -4.51 -20.62
N LEU A 847 15.25 -3.64 -20.92
CA LEU A 847 16.65 -3.83 -20.52
C LEU A 847 16.80 -3.35 -19.07
N LEU A 848 17.00 -4.29 -18.15
CA LEU A 848 17.10 -3.99 -16.72
C LEU A 848 18.35 -3.15 -16.41
N LYS A 849 18.23 -2.28 -15.39
CA LYS A 849 19.31 -1.40 -14.91
C LYS A 849 20.59 -2.21 -14.69
N ASN A 850 21.70 -1.73 -15.23
CA ASN A 850 22.97 -2.49 -15.29
C ASN A 850 24.18 -1.66 -14.86
N SER A 851 23.95 -0.51 -14.21
CA SER A 851 24.99 0.30 -13.54
C SER A 851 25.45 -0.28 -12.20
N GLU A 852 24.72 -1.25 -11.66
CA GLU A 852 25.06 -1.94 -10.42
C GLU A 852 25.34 -3.41 -10.75
N ALA A 853 26.61 -3.78 -10.71
CA ALA A 853 27.06 -5.16 -10.83
C ALA A 853 27.94 -5.51 -9.62
N TYR A 854 28.03 -6.79 -9.30
CA TYR A 854 28.76 -7.26 -8.13
C TYR A 854 29.73 -8.39 -8.47
N ILE A 855 30.85 -8.38 -7.75
CA ILE A 855 31.85 -9.45 -7.77
C ILE A 855 31.58 -10.36 -6.58
N LEU A 856 31.32 -11.63 -6.85
CA LEU A 856 31.20 -12.68 -5.84
C LEU A 856 32.59 -13.23 -5.52
N LYS A 857 33.08 -12.95 -4.32
CA LYS A 857 34.35 -13.52 -3.84
C LYS A 857 34.23 -15.02 -3.73
N THR A 858 35.03 -15.75 -4.50
CA THR A 858 34.91 -17.21 -4.61
C THR A 858 36.26 -17.90 -4.43
N ILE A 859 36.27 -19.03 -3.74
CA ILE A 859 37.41 -19.95 -3.71
C ILE A 859 36.99 -21.22 -4.45
N LEU A 860 37.73 -21.57 -5.49
CA LEU A 860 37.59 -22.83 -6.20
C LEU A 860 38.65 -23.78 -5.64
N VAL A 861 38.23 -24.84 -4.96
CA VAL A 861 39.12 -25.77 -4.27
C VAL A 861 39.23 -27.06 -5.05
N ASN A 862 40.42 -27.35 -5.57
CA ASN A 862 40.75 -28.64 -6.12
C ASN A 862 41.00 -29.61 -4.97
N VAL A 863 40.05 -30.51 -4.69
CA VAL A 863 40.21 -31.52 -3.64
C VAL A 863 40.90 -32.75 -4.23
N GLN A 864 41.99 -33.17 -3.61
CA GLN A 864 42.70 -34.38 -3.95
C GLN A 864 42.35 -35.50 -2.97
N THR A 865 41.87 -36.64 -3.49
CA THR A 865 41.48 -37.80 -2.68
C THR A 865 42.23 -39.04 -3.14
N ASN A 866 42.39 -40.01 -2.23
CA ASN A 866 42.93 -41.32 -2.55
C ASN A 866 42.08 -42.42 -1.88
N THR A 867 40.80 -42.49 -2.29
CA THR A 867 39.78 -43.34 -1.67
C THR A 867 40.09 -44.83 -1.83
N THR A 868 40.48 -45.26 -3.04
CA THR A 868 40.69 -46.68 -3.41
C THR A 868 42.11 -46.97 -3.93
N GLY A 869 43.11 -46.19 -3.52
CA GLY A 869 44.51 -46.38 -3.96
C GLY A 869 44.91 -45.64 -5.24
N THR A 870 43.99 -44.88 -5.85
CA THR A 870 44.28 -43.95 -6.96
C THR A 870 44.03 -42.52 -6.52
N VAL A 871 45.02 -41.64 -6.72
CA VAL A 871 44.87 -40.21 -6.48
C VAL A 871 43.99 -39.58 -7.55
N LYS A 872 42.95 -38.88 -7.13
CA LYS A 872 42.03 -38.14 -8.01
C LYS A 872 42.05 -36.66 -7.66
N SER A 873 41.86 -35.81 -8.66
CA SER A 873 41.81 -34.34 -8.50
C SER A 873 40.49 -33.82 -9.05
N GLY A 874 39.67 -33.19 -8.22
CA GLY A 874 38.34 -32.76 -8.64
C GLY A 874 38.30 -31.55 -9.56
N LEU A 875 39.29 -30.66 -9.50
CA LEU A 875 39.38 -29.51 -10.41
C LEU A 875 40.83 -29.30 -10.85
N PRO A 876 41.37 -30.10 -11.79
CA PRO A 876 42.70 -29.86 -12.32
C PRO A 876 42.78 -28.48 -12.99
N SER A 877 43.98 -27.89 -13.03
CA SER A 877 44.19 -26.54 -13.58
C SER A 877 43.71 -26.36 -15.02
N THR A 878 43.68 -27.45 -15.81
CA THR A 878 43.14 -27.49 -17.19
C THR A 878 41.64 -27.20 -17.26
N ASP A 879 40.89 -27.49 -16.20
CA ASP A 879 39.42 -27.38 -16.15
C ASP A 879 38.96 -26.09 -15.45
N LEU A 880 39.89 -25.30 -14.91
CA LEU A 880 39.61 -24.06 -14.19
C LEU A 880 38.92 -23.00 -15.06
N VAL A 881 39.39 -22.81 -16.30
CA VAL A 881 38.83 -21.85 -17.25
C VAL A 881 37.38 -22.23 -17.60
N GLN A 882 37.13 -23.52 -17.84
CA GLN A 882 35.81 -24.03 -18.15
C GLN A 882 34.84 -23.83 -16.97
N SER A 883 35.26 -24.18 -15.75
CA SER A 883 34.44 -24.04 -14.54
C SER A 883 34.08 -22.59 -14.24
N LYS A 884 35.04 -21.67 -14.39
CA LYS A 884 34.79 -20.23 -14.28
C LYS A 884 33.82 -19.72 -15.35
N SER A 885 33.95 -20.20 -16.59
CA SER A 885 33.03 -19.85 -17.67
C SER A 885 31.61 -20.31 -17.34
N ILE A 886 31.42 -21.56 -16.93
CA ILE A 886 30.10 -22.09 -16.52
C ILE A 886 29.51 -21.22 -15.40
N LEU A 887 30.28 -20.94 -14.35
CA LEU A 887 29.82 -20.13 -13.22
C LEU A 887 29.40 -18.72 -13.66
N ASN A 888 30.26 -18.02 -14.42
CA ASN A 888 29.97 -16.69 -14.91
C ASN A 888 28.78 -16.64 -15.86
N ASN A 889 28.54 -17.66 -16.68
CA ASN A 889 27.44 -17.61 -17.63
C ASN A 889 26.06 -17.60 -16.94
N PHE A 890 25.92 -18.22 -15.78
CA PHE A 890 24.66 -18.14 -15.01
C PHE A 890 24.63 -16.93 -14.07
N LEU A 891 25.75 -16.62 -13.40
CA LEU A 891 25.84 -15.46 -12.52
C LEU A 891 25.65 -14.13 -13.28
N ASN A 892 26.16 -14.03 -14.52
CA ASN A 892 26.06 -12.82 -15.32
C ASN A 892 24.63 -12.40 -15.60
N GLN A 893 23.70 -13.37 -15.63
CA GLN A 893 22.28 -13.09 -15.74
C GLN A 893 21.84 -12.20 -14.56
N ALA A 894 22.32 -12.46 -13.35
CA ALA A 894 22.00 -11.70 -12.14
C ALA A 894 22.81 -10.40 -11.95
N PHE A 895 23.59 -9.95 -12.95
CA PHE A 895 24.67 -8.96 -12.76
C PHE A 895 25.69 -9.33 -11.66
N LEU A 896 25.87 -10.63 -11.45
CA LEU A 896 26.93 -11.19 -10.62
C LEU A 896 28.04 -11.72 -11.51
N LYS A 897 29.28 -11.70 -11.03
CA LYS A 897 30.40 -12.38 -11.69
C LYS A 897 31.52 -12.73 -10.73
N VAL A 898 32.35 -13.64 -11.18
CA VAL A 898 33.60 -14.08 -10.57
C VAL A 898 34.74 -13.55 -11.45
N LYS A 899 35.58 -12.68 -10.88
CA LYS A 899 36.72 -12.05 -11.58
C LYS A 899 38.04 -12.65 -11.12
N ASP A 900 39.00 -12.73 -12.03
CA ASP A 900 40.37 -13.09 -11.66
C ASP A 900 41.01 -12.04 -10.73
N GLY A 901 42.02 -12.45 -9.95
CA GLY A 901 42.72 -11.61 -8.97
C GLY A 901 42.31 -11.91 -7.52
N ASP A 902 42.40 -10.92 -6.64
CA ASP A 902 42.20 -11.10 -5.19
C ASP A 902 40.79 -11.56 -4.76
N THR A 903 39.83 -11.44 -5.68
CA THR A 903 38.43 -11.81 -5.46
C THR A 903 38.13 -13.26 -5.82
N THR A 904 39.01 -13.94 -6.57
CA THR A 904 38.86 -15.37 -6.88
C THR A 904 40.14 -16.11 -6.60
N LYS A 905 40.10 -17.04 -5.66
CA LYS A 905 41.25 -17.89 -5.35
C LYS A 905 41.06 -19.29 -5.90
N TYR A 906 42.16 -19.88 -6.33
CA TYR A 906 42.24 -21.30 -6.65
C TYR A 906 43.20 -21.93 -5.66
N LEU A 907 42.69 -22.85 -4.83
CA LEU A 907 43.45 -23.51 -3.78
C LEU A 907 43.40 -25.02 -3.99
N ASN A 908 44.43 -25.73 -3.55
CA ASN A 908 44.40 -27.18 -3.45
C ASN A 908 44.09 -27.56 -1.99
N LEU A 909 43.36 -28.66 -1.82
CA LEU A 909 43.15 -29.30 -0.53
C LEU A 909 43.54 -30.77 -0.68
N ASP A 910 44.62 -31.20 0.00
CA ASP A 910 45.13 -32.56 -0.10
C ASP A 910 44.54 -33.45 1.00
N LEU A 911 43.55 -34.26 0.65
CA LEU A 911 42.93 -35.26 1.51
C LEU A 911 43.41 -36.67 1.20
N THR A 912 44.46 -36.84 0.38
CA THR A 912 44.96 -38.17 -0.02
C THR A 912 45.44 -39.00 1.16
N ASN A 913 45.81 -38.35 2.27
CA ASN A 913 46.22 -38.99 3.52
C ASN A 913 45.19 -38.91 4.65
N ASP A 914 44.03 -38.29 4.41
CA ASP A 914 43.01 -38.11 5.43
C ASP A 914 42.28 -39.44 5.71
N PRO A 915 42.27 -39.93 6.97
CA PRO A 915 41.64 -41.20 7.31
C PRO A 915 40.12 -41.20 7.07
N GLY A 916 39.47 -40.04 7.09
CA GLY A 916 38.04 -39.90 6.80
C GLY A 916 37.69 -40.15 5.33
N PHE A 917 38.67 -40.06 4.41
CA PHE A 917 38.51 -40.24 2.96
C PHE A 917 39.28 -41.46 2.41
N LYS A 918 39.64 -42.43 3.27
CA LYS A 918 40.35 -43.64 2.86
C LYS A 918 39.51 -44.90 3.04
N VAL A 919 39.78 -45.89 2.19
CA VAL A 919 39.33 -47.27 2.37
C VAL A 919 40.56 -48.15 2.59
N ALA A 920 40.61 -48.84 3.73
CA ALA A 920 41.69 -49.75 4.10
C ALA A 920 41.10 -51.10 4.53
N GLY A 921 41.12 -52.08 3.62
CA GLY A 921 40.46 -53.37 3.84
C GLY A 921 38.94 -53.20 3.95
N THR A 922 38.35 -53.63 5.07
CA THR A 922 36.92 -53.45 5.39
C THR A 922 36.61 -52.12 6.08
N ASN A 923 37.62 -51.34 6.45
CA ASN A 923 37.43 -50.05 7.13
C ASN A 923 37.19 -48.94 6.10
N VAL A 924 36.03 -48.29 6.20
CA VAL A 924 35.61 -47.19 5.35
C VAL A 924 35.66 -45.90 6.16
N GLY A 925 36.39 -44.90 5.66
CA GLY A 925 36.52 -43.61 6.32
C GLY A 925 35.18 -42.94 6.64
N SER A 926 35.16 -42.13 7.70
CA SER A 926 33.92 -41.55 8.24
C SER A 926 33.15 -40.66 7.26
N TYR A 927 33.80 -40.13 6.22
CA TYR A 927 33.21 -39.26 5.21
C TYR A 927 32.84 -39.99 3.91
N LEU A 928 32.98 -41.32 3.87
CA LEU A 928 32.62 -42.16 2.73
C LEU A 928 31.45 -43.09 3.06
N THR A 929 30.61 -43.36 2.06
CA THR A 929 29.56 -44.38 2.11
C THR A 929 29.77 -45.39 0.99
N PRO A 930 29.76 -46.70 1.28
CA PRO A 930 29.82 -47.71 0.25
C PRO A 930 28.46 -47.82 -0.48
N TYR A 931 28.49 -48.02 -1.79
CA TYR A 931 27.31 -48.34 -2.59
C TYR A 931 27.64 -49.44 -3.59
N THR A 932 26.62 -50.17 -4.06
CA THR A 932 26.79 -51.24 -5.04
C THR A 932 26.14 -50.84 -6.36
N ASP A 933 26.93 -50.84 -7.42
CA ASP A 933 26.45 -50.69 -8.79
C ASP A 933 26.94 -51.88 -9.61
N SER A 934 26.03 -52.56 -10.30
CA SER A 934 26.34 -53.68 -11.20
C SER A 934 27.18 -54.79 -10.53
N GLY A 935 26.97 -55.01 -9.22
CA GLY A 935 27.67 -56.01 -8.42
C GLY A 935 29.07 -55.60 -7.94
N ILE A 936 29.53 -54.39 -8.24
CA ILE A 936 30.82 -53.84 -7.80
C ILE A 936 30.56 -52.84 -6.67
N THR A 937 31.35 -52.91 -5.59
CA THR A 937 31.30 -51.93 -4.49
C THR A 937 32.15 -50.71 -4.84
N TYR A 938 31.51 -49.54 -4.79
CA TYR A 938 32.11 -48.24 -4.95
C TYR A 938 31.98 -47.44 -3.65
N TYR A 939 32.70 -46.32 -3.55
CA TYR A 939 32.69 -45.46 -2.39
C TYR A 939 32.39 -44.03 -2.81
N ALA A 940 31.35 -43.46 -2.23
CA ALA A 940 30.90 -42.10 -2.48
C ALA A 940 31.18 -41.20 -1.26
N VAL A 941 31.42 -39.93 -1.51
CA VAL A 941 31.52 -38.90 -0.46
C VAL A 941 30.11 -38.64 0.11
N LYS A 942 30.00 -38.63 1.44
CA LYS A 942 28.71 -38.43 2.14
C LYS A 942 28.12 -37.04 1.90
N ASP A 943 26.80 -36.98 1.68
CA ASP A 943 26.04 -35.72 1.62
C ASP A 943 25.63 -35.23 3.02
N THR A 944 26.64 -34.99 3.87
CA THR A 944 26.45 -34.49 5.24
C THR A 944 27.23 -33.20 5.46
N GLU A 945 26.73 -32.31 6.31
CA GLU A 945 27.36 -31.02 6.62
C GLU A 945 28.76 -31.20 7.25
N ASP A 946 28.99 -32.33 7.93
CA ASP A 946 30.27 -32.66 8.58
C ASP A 946 31.43 -32.76 7.58
N VAL A 947 31.19 -33.27 6.37
CA VAL A 947 32.21 -33.35 5.31
C VAL A 947 32.67 -31.95 4.93
N PHE A 948 31.73 -31.02 4.72
CA PHE A 948 32.06 -29.64 4.38
C PHE A 948 32.76 -28.93 5.52
N ALA A 949 32.28 -29.11 6.76
CA ALA A 949 32.91 -28.53 7.95
C ALA A 949 34.36 -29.00 8.12
N HIS A 950 34.62 -30.29 7.87
CA HIS A 950 35.97 -30.86 7.90
C HIS A 950 36.87 -30.27 6.81
N CYS A 951 36.42 -30.26 5.55
CA CYS A 951 37.16 -29.66 4.44
C CYS A 951 37.44 -28.18 4.66
N MET A 952 36.47 -27.43 5.21
CA MET A 952 36.63 -26.02 5.55
C MET A 952 37.67 -25.80 6.64
N THR A 953 37.67 -26.63 7.69
CA THR A 953 38.66 -26.57 8.78
C THR A 953 40.06 -26.82 8.23
N LYS A 954 40.23 -27.90 7.46
CA LYS A 954 41.52 -28.23 6.81
C LYS A 954 42.00 -27.14 5.87
N LEU A 955 41.12 -26.60 5.03
CA LEU A 955 41.46 -25.52 4.10
C LEU A 955 41.96 -24.27 4.85
N LYS A 956 41.36 -23.95 6.01
CA LYS A 956 41.79 -22.84 6.88
C LYS A 956 43.14 -23.10 7.52
N ASP A 957 43.35 -24.29 8.06
CA ASP A 957 44.61 -24.69 8.70
C ASP A 957 45.78 -24.66 7.70
N GLU A 958 45.55 -25.08 6.45
CA GLU A 958 46.56 -25.07 5.38
C GLU A 958 46.81 -23.66 4.82
N ASN A 959 45.91 -22.70 5.05
CA ASN A 959 45.97 -21.36 4.47
C ASN A 959 45.70 -20.25 5.51
N PRO A 960 46.45 -20.16 6.63
CA PRO A 960 46.17 -19.24 7.75
C PRO A 960 46.27 -17.75 7.36
N GLY A 961 46.96 -17.43 6.26
CA GLY A 961 47.06 -16.06 5.72
C GLY A 961 45.86 -15.62 4.89
N ILE A 962 44.89 -16.49 4.63
CA ILE A 962 43.70 -16.19 3.83
C ILE A 962 42.48 -16.17 4.74
N LYS A 963 41.74 -15.05 4.73
CA LYS A 963 40.43 -14.95 5.38
C LYS A 963 39.37 -15.72 4.58
N ILE A 964 39.42 -17.05 4.62
CA ILE A 964 38.54 -17.94 3.83
C ILE A 964 37.05 -17.67 4.10
N ASP A 965 36.70 -17.26 5.33
CA ASP A 965 35.32 -16.90 5.68
C ASP A 965 34.77 -15.70 4.89
N ASP A 966 35.63 -14.88 4.27
CA ASP A 966 35.22 -13.78 3.39
C ASP A 966 34.89 -14.23 1.95
N PHE A 967 34.87 -15.54 1.68
CA PHE A 967 34.60 -16.09 0.34
C PHE A 967 33.47 -17.12 0.36
N LEU A 968 32.84 -17.32 -0.81
CA LEU A 968 32.07 -18.53 -1.11
C LEU A 968 33.04 -19.65 -1.51
N VAL A 969 32.99 -20.82 -0.88
CA VAL A 969 33.96 -21.91 -1.15
C VAL A 969 33.30 -23.05 -1.90
N LEU A 970 33.83 -23.39 -3.07
CA LEU A 970 33.36 -24.50 -3.89
C LEU A 970 34.41 -25.63 -3.87
N PHE A 971 34.08 -26.76 -3.24
CA PHE A 971 34.93 -27.94 -3.19
C PHE A 971 34.62 -28.86 -4.36
N PHE A 972 35.63 -29.19 -5.15
CA PHE A 972 35.49 -30.08 -6.30
C PHE A 972 36.11 -31.43 -5.98
N PHE A 973 35.32 -32.50 -6.03
CA PHE A 973 35.71 -33.88 -5.84
C PHE A 973 35.54 -34.66 -7.14
N ASP A 974 36.58 -35.39 -7.57
CA ASP A 974 36.44 -36.43 -8.59
C ASP A 974 36.05 -37.79 -7.98
N GLU A 975 35.24 -37.74 -6.93
CA GLU A 975 34.58 -38.91 -6.34
C GLU A 975 33.08 -38.82 -6.59
N PRO A 976 32.35 -39.95 -6.66
CA PRO A 976 30.89 -39.93 -6.64
C PRO A 976 30.39 -39.41 -5.28
N GLY A 977 29.19 -38.85 -5.26
CA GLY A 977 28.58 -38.27 -4.05
C GLY A 977 27.28 -38.96 -3.65
N GLY A 978 26.89 -38.83 -2.39
CA GLY A 978 25.62 -39.35 -1.86
C GLY A 978 25.65 -40.81 -1.43
N THR A 979 24.45 -41.37 -1.19
CA THR A 979 24.29 -42.76 -0.71
C THR A 979 24.35 -43.80 -1.82
N ASP A 980 24.06 -43.41 -3.06
CA ASP A 980 24.03 -44.27 -4.25
C ASP A 980 25.09 -43.89 -5.31
N GLY A 981 25.93 -42.89 -4.99
CA GLY A 981 26.91 -42.34 -5.91
C GLY A 981 26.34 -41.44 -7.01
N GLY A 982 25.03 -41.17 -7.01
CA GLY A 982 24.34 -40.40 -8.05
C GLY A 982 24.36 -38.89 -7.86
N THR A 983 24.73 -38.37 -6.69
CA THR A 983 24.69 -36.94 -6.40
C THR A 983 25.72 -36.19 -7.24
N ALA A 984 25.28 -35.18 -8.00
CA ALA A 984 26.16 -34.34 -8.82
C ALA A 984 26.80 -33.19 -8.02
N GLY A 985 26.09 -32.68 -7.02
CA GLY A 985 26.56 -31.64 -6.11
C GLY A 985 25.54 -31.38 -5.00
N ILE A 986 25.97 -30.65 -3.98
CA ILE A 986 25.13 -30.24 -2.85
C ILE A 986 25.62 -28.92 -2.25
N ALA A 987 24.71 -27.98 -2.01
CA ALA A 987 24.98 -26.79 -1.22
C ALA A 987 24.90 -27.09 0.28
N ASP A 988 25.94 -26.72 1.04
CA ASP A 988 26.07 -27.01 2.47
C ASP A 988 25.34 -25.99 3.34
N LYS A 989 24.01 -26.02 3.20
CA LYS A 989 22.99 -25.09 3.73
C LYS A 989 22.60 -23.98 2.75
N ILE A 990 21.37 -24.05 2.25
CA ILE A 990 20.73 -22.95 1.55
C ILE A 990 20.64 -21.77 2.53
N SER A 991 21.10 -20.58 2.12
CA SER A 991 21.24 -19.34 2.93
C SER A 991 22.40 -19.26 3.94
N GLY A 992 23.30 -20.25 3.99
CA GLY A 992 24.46 -20.23 4.89
C GLY A 992 25.65 -19.39 4.41
N TYR A 993 25.68 -18.96 3.14
CA TYR A 993 26.85 -18.35 2.47
C TYR A 993 28.14 -19.17 2.63
N ARG A 994 28.05 -20.49 2.84
CA ARG A 994 29.21 -21.31 3.19
C ARG A 994 29.95 -21.78 1.94
N GLY A 995 29.20 -22.30 0.97
CA GLY A 995 29.78 -22.99 -0.16
C GLY A 995 28.98 -24.21 -0.60
N ALA A 996 29.58 -24.95 -1.51
CA ALA A 996 29.02 -26.20 -2.02
C ALA A 996 30.10 -27.24 -2.29
N ARG A 997 29.67 -28.48 -2.40
CA ARG A 997 30.47 -29.62 -2.87
C ARG A 997 29.97 -30.04 -4.23
N ILE A 998 30.90 -30.16 -5.18
CA ILE A 998 30.65 -30.58 -6.54
C ILE A 998 31.35 -31.92 -6.70
N TYR A 999 30.60 -32.95 -7.06
CA TYR A 999 31.10 -34.31 -7.22
C TYR A 999 31.33 -34.65 -8.68
N ARG A 1000 31.90 -35.82 -8.95
CA ARG A 1000 32.31 -36.29 -10.29
C ARG A 1000 31.26 -36.03 -11.37
N HIS A 1001 29.99 -36.30 -11.07
CA HIS A 1001 28.91 -36.15 -12.05
C HIS A 1001 28.55 -34.68 -12.36
N GLY A 1002 28.95 -33.72 -11.52
CA GLY A 1002 28.72 -32.29 -11.66
C GLY A 1002 29.89 -31.45 -12.20
N LEU A 1003 31.12 -31.99 -12.24
CA LEU A 1003 32.36 -31.23 -12.53
C LEU A 1003 32.43 -30.48 -13.87
N LYS A 1004 31.58 -30.84 -14.86
CA LYS A 1004 31.54 -30.20 -16.19
C LYS A 1004 30.14 -29.78 -16.61
N ARG A 1005 29.26 -29.56 -15.63
CA ARG A 1005 27.85 -29.26 -15.83
C ARG A 1005 27.48 -27.94 -15.17
N ASN A 1006 26.27 -27.47 -15.47
CA ASN A 1006 25.64 -26.35 -14.78
C ASN A 1006 25.46 -26.57 -13.27
N THR A 1007 25.64 -27.80 -12.75
CA THR A 1007 25.70 -28.10 -11.31
C THR A 1007 26.62 -27.16 -10.54
N ILE A 1008 27.77 -26.78 -11.10
CA ILE A 1008 28.69 -25.82 -10.45
C ILE A 1008 27.98 -24.51 -10.13
N ALA A 1009 27.28 -23.95 -11.10
CA ALA A 1009 26.55 -22.71 -10.94
C ALA A 1009 25.29 -22.90 -10.08
N HIS A 1010 24.59 -24.02 -10.24
CA HIS A 1010 23.39 -24.35 -9.48
C HIS A 1010 23.65 -24.39 -7.97
N GLU A 1011 24.67 -25.13 -7.54
CA GLU A 1011 24.99 -25.21 -6.11
C GLU A 1011 25.55 -23.88 -5.57
N ALA A 1012 26.29 -23.13 -6.41
CA ALA A 1012 26.72 -21.78 -6.05
C ALA A 1012 25.53 -20.83 -5.83
N LEU A 1013 24.47 -20.95 -6.65
CA LEU A 1013 23.23 -20.17 -6.52
C LEU A 1013 22.45 -20.54 -5.25
N HIS A 1014 22.31 -21.83 -4.93
CA HIS A 1014 21.78 -22.30 -3.63
C HIS A 1014 22.56 -21.72 -2.45
N SER A 1015 23.89 -21.67 -2.58
CA SER A 1015 24.78 -21.14 -1.53
C SER A 1015 24.60 -19.63 -1.29
N ILE A 1016 24.06 -18.89 -2.26
CA ILE A 1016 23.64 -17.50 -2.12
C ILE A 1016 22.12 -17.34 -1.94
N ALA A 1017 21.47 -18.37 -1.37
CA ALA A 1017 20.06 -18.36 -0.96
C ALA A 1017 19.02 -18.29 -2.10
N LEU A 1018 19.37 -18.78 -3.29
CA LEU A 1018 18.37 -19.00 -4.34
C LEU A 1018 17.75 -20.40 -4.19
N TYR A 1019 16.42 -20.47 -4.14
CA TYR A 1019 15.65 -21.70 -4.00
C TYR A 1019 15.06 -22.14 -5.35
N HIS A 1020 14.62 -23.40 -5.44
CA HIS A 1020 13.89 -23.88 -6.61
C HIS A 1020 12.55 -23.14 -6.74
N SER A 1021 12.01 -23.05 -7.96
CA SER A 1021 10.72 -22.37 -8.13
C SER A 1021 9.55 -23.17 -7.56
N PHE A 1022 9.74 -24.46 -7.31
CA PHE A 1022 8.75 -25.33 -6.67
C PHE A 1022 8.85 -25.36 -5.13
N ASP A 1023 9.78 -24.62 -4.53
CA ASP A 1023 9.85 -24.47 -3.08
C ASP A 1023 8.78 -23.48 -2.58
N ASN A 1024 8.19 -23.76 -1.42
CA ASN A 1024 7.22 -22.86 -0.77
C ASN A 1024 7.88 -21.60 -0.19
N ASP A 1025 9.21 -21.57 -0.08
CA ASP A 1025 10.03 -20.44 0.38
C ASP A 1025 10.03 -19.23 -0.60
N GLY A 1026 9.60 -19.47 -1.84
CA GLY A 1026 9.38 -18.44 -2.85
C GLY A 1026 8.13 -17.58 -2.60
N GLU A 1027 8.14 -16.34 -3.12
CA GLU A 1027 6.91 -15.51 -3.20
C GLU A 1027 5.84 -16.23 -4.04
N TYR A 1028 6.27 -16.84 -5.14
CA TYR A 1028 5.48 -17.72 -5.97
C TYR A 1028 6.08 -19.13 -5.90
N THR A 1029 5.20 -20.14 -5.92
CA THR A 1029 5.60 -21.55 -5.98
C THR A 1029 4.95 -22.18 -7.17
N PHE A 1030 5.76 -22.88 -7.95
CA PHE A 1030 5.35 -23.54 -9.18
C PHE A 1030 5.23 -25.05 -8.95
N ARG A 1031 4.27 -25.68 -9.62
CA ARG A 1031 4.14 -27.14 -9.57
C ARG A 1031 5.37 -27.77 -10.22
N ILE A 1032 5.82 -28.92 -9.70
CA ILE A 1032 6.86 -29.74 -10.29
C ILE A 1032 6.23 -30.73 -11.27
N THR A 1033 6.93 -31.00 -12.36
CA THR A 1033 6.38 -31.69 -13.54
C THR A 1033 5.92 -33.13 -13.32
N TRP A 1034 6.68 -33.88 -12.53
CA TRP A 1034 6.56 -35.33 -12.45
C TRP A 1034 5.47 -35.78 -11.46
N LEU A 1035 4.79 -34.82 -10.82
CA LEU A 1035 3.69 -35.00 -9.87
C LEU A 1035 2.41 -34.42 -10.46
N VAL A 1036 1.76 -35.21 -11.32
CA VAL A 1036 0.38 -34.93 -11.74
C VAL A 1036 -0.52 -35.94 -11.04
N LEU A 1037 -1.46 -35.44 -10.23
CA LEU A 1037 -2.52 -36.24 -9.59
C LEU A 1037 -2.03 -37.42 -8.72
N GLY A 1038 -0.88 -37.25 -8.03
CA GLY A 1038 -0.39 -38.23 -7.06
C GLY A 1038 0.25 -39.49 -7.66
N SER A 1039 0.61 -39.48 -8.95
CA SER A 1039 1.37 -40.54 -9.60
C SER A 1039 2.62 -39.98 -10.29
N ILE A 1040 3.74 -40.71 -10.18
CA ILE A 1040 4.99 -40.43 -10.91
C ILE A 1040 4.78 -40.86 -12.36
N ILE A 1041 4.78 -39.92 -13.31
CA ILE A 1041 4.76 -40.25 -14.74
C ILE A 1041 6.21 -40.42 -15.22
N PRO A 1042 6.58 -41.57 -15.84
CA PRO A 1042 7.85 -41.71 -16.53
C PRO A 1042 7.90 -40.72 -17.70
N SER A 1043 8.98 -39.94 -17.79
CA SER A 1043 9.37 -39.07 -18.91
C SER A 1043 8.93 -39.59 -20.30
N PRO A 1044 8.54 -38.73 -21.27
CA PRO A 1044 8.77 -37.28 -21.33
C PRO A 1044 7.45 -36.51 -21.41
N SER A 1045 7.05 -35.84 -20.33
CA SER A 1045 5.90 -34.92 -20.31
C SER A 1045 6.31 -33.60 -19.65
N PRO A 1046 5.81 -32.43 -20.13
CA PRO A 1046 6.58 -31.19 -20.24
C PRO A 1046 6.72 -30.40 -18.93
N VAL A 1047 7.94 -29.89 -18.67
CA VAL A 1047 8.33 -29.09 -17.49
C VAL A 1047 7.55 -27.77 -17.44
N PRO A 1048 6.91 -27.40 -16.30
CA PRO A 1048 6.04 -26.23 -16.20
C PRO A 1048 6.80 -24.91 -16.00
N THR A 1049 8.10 -24.95 -15.79
CA THR A 1049 9.01 -23.81 -15.62
C THR A 1049 10.33 -24.09 -16.33
N ASP A 1050 11.04 -23.05 -16.77
CA ASP A 1050 12.43 -23.15 -17.25
C ASP A 1050 13.22 -22.03 -16.61
N ASN A 1051 13.88 -22.37 -15.51
CA ASN A 1051 14.67 -21.41 -14.76
C ASN A 1051 15.98 -22.05 -14.29
N VAL A 1052 16.88 -21.20 -13.82
CA VAL A 1052 18.25 -21.59 -13.48
C VAL A 1052 18.33 -22.66 -12.38
N MET A 1053 17.30 -22.74 -11.52
CA MET A 1053 17.25 -23.66 -10.40
C MET A 1053 16.53 -24.98 -10.73
N ASP A 1054 15.64 -25.08 -11.71
CA ASP A 1054 14.77 -26.26 -11.85
C ASP A 1054 15.33 -27.39 -12.74
N TYR A 1055 16.63 -27.67 -12.62
CA TYR A 1055 17.35 -28.81 -13.24
C TYR A 1055 17.14 -29.01 -14.75
N PHE A 1056 17.81 -28.20 -15.55
CA PHE A 1056 17.85 -28.38 -17.00
C PHE A 1056 18.98 -29.34 -17.40
N GLN A 1057 18.78 -30.65 -17.26
CA GLN A 1057 19.71 -31.68 -17.76
C GLN A 1057 19.19 -32.40 -19.02
N PHE A 1058 17.96 -32.15 -19.47
CA PHE A 1058 17.35 -32.79 -20.64
C PHE A 1058 17.20 -31.82 -21.81
N LYS A 1059 17.57 -32.26 -23.02
CA LYS A 1059 17.39 -31.49 -24.26
C LYS A 1059 15.88 -31.26 -24.54
N PRO A 1060 15.34 -30.04 -24.42
CA PRO A 1060 14.12 -29.60 -25.07
C PRO A 1060 14.22 -29.89 -26.56
N THR A 1061 13.15 -30.44 -27.09
CA THR A 1061 12.87 -30.38 -28.53
C THR A 1061 12.49 -28.96 -28.94
N ASP A 1062 12.44 -28.67 -30.24
CA ASP A 1062 12.01 -27.38 -30.78
C ASP A 1062 10.58 -26.98 -30.39
N GLU A 1063 9.72 -27.97 -30.11
CA GLU A 1063 8.37 -27.76 -29.58
C GLU A 1063 8.37 -27.44 -28.08
N ASP A 1064 9.37 -27.91 -27.35
CA ASP A 1064 9.57 -27.60 -25.94
C ASP A 1064 10.16 -26.20 -25.72
N LYS A 1065 10.52 -25.42 -26.75
CA LYS A 1065 11.28 -24.15 -26.64
C LYS A 1065 10.47 -22.92 -26.22
N LEU A 1066 9.15 -23.03 -26.02
CA LEU A 1066 8.29 -21.91 -25.59
C LEU A 1066 8.23 -21.76 -24.05
N ARG A 1067 9.35 -22.01 -23.37
CA ARG A 1067 9.33 -22.26 -21.92
C ARG A 1067 9.13 -21.01 -21.07
N LYS A 1068 8.59 -21.27 -19.90
CA LYS A 1068 8.11 -20.34 -18.89
C LYS A 1068 9.26 -19.85 -18.02
N PHE A 1069 10.01 -18.87 -18.52
CA PHE A 1069 11.07 -18.23 -17.73
C PHE A 1069 10.38 -17.43 -16.61
N ILE A 1070 10.83 -17.62 -15.36
CA ILE A 1070 10.38 -16.86 -14.18
C ILE A 1070 11.63 -16.27 -13.51
N TRP A 1071 12.55 -15.84 -14.35
CA TRP A 1071 13.92 -15.57 -13.98
C TRP A 1071 14.06 -14.23 -13.23
N LYS A 1072 13.33 -13.18 -13.61
CA LYS A 1072 13.37 -11.85 -12.98
C LYS A 1072 12.93 -11.93 -11.53
N TRP A 1073 11.94 -12.76 -11.25
CA TRP A 1073 11.51 -13.04 -9.87
C TRP A 1073 12.63 -13.64 -9.01
N GLN A 1074 13.34 -14.64 -9.54
CA GLN A 1074 14.51 -15.24 -8.87
C GLN A 1074 15.63 -14.21 -8.67
N MET A 1075 15.87 -13.33 -9.64
CA MET A 1075 16.92 -12.32 -9.55
C MET A 1075 16.58 -11.19 -8.58
N ASN A 1076 15.32 -10.78 -8.49
CA ASN A 1076 14.86 -9.81 -7.48
C ASN A 1076 15.16 -10.30 -6.06
N LYS A 1077 15.12 -11.61 -5.80
CA LYS A 1077 15.54 -12.18 -4.51
C LYS A 1077 17.03 -11.95 -4.27
N ILE A 1078 17.89 -12.25 -5.25
CA ILE A 1078 19.32 -11.97 -5.19
C ILE A 1078 19.56 -10.48 -4.93
N TRP A 1079 18.91 -9.56 -5.64
CA TRP A 1079 19.15 -8.12 -5.46
C TRP A 1079 18.61 -7.55 -4.13
N LYS A 1080 17.57 -8.15 -3.56
CA LYS A 1080 16.98 -7.74 -2.27
C LYS A 1080 17.69 -8.35 -1.05
N MET A 1081 18.62 -9.28 -1.23
CA MET A 1081 19.40 -9.81 -0.12
C MET A 1081 20.28 -8.71 0.46
N ASN A 1082 20.15 -8.48 1.77
CA ASN A 1082 21.06 -7.61 2.49
C ASN A 1082 22.40 -8.34 2.66
N TYR A 1083 23.31 -8.09 1.72
CA TYR A 1083 24.67 -8.60 1.75
C TYR A 1083 25.51 -7.84 2.80
N ASN A 1084 25.17 -7.99 4.08
CA ASN A 1084 25.98 -7.53 5.22
C ASN A 1084 27.32 -8.30 5.34
N ASN A 1085 27.86 -8.82 4.25
CA ASN A 1085 28.89 -9.85 4.24
C ASN A 1085 30.04 -9.43 3.31
N ASN A 1086 31.27 -9.61 3.77
CA ASN A 1086 32.51 -9.26 3.06
C ASN A 1086 32.70 -10.00 1.70
N LYS A 1087 31.75 -10.86 1.30
CA LYS A 1087 31.81 -11.78 0.15
C LYS A 1087 31.39 -11.16 -1.18
N LEU A 1088 30.68 -10.03 -1.17
CA LEU A 1088 30.28 -9.33 -2.39
C LEU A 1088 30.91 -7.94 -2.42
N ILE A 1089 31.45 -7.57 -3.58
CA ILE A 1089 32.06 -6.26 -3.80
C ILE A 1089 31.32 -5.60 -4.95
N LYS A 1090 30.97 -4.32 -4.82
CA LYS A 1090 30.45 -3.54 -5.94
C LYS A 1090 31.52 -3.47 -7.03
N ASP A 1091 31.15 -3.81 -8.26
CA ASP A 1091 32.02 -3.67 -9.40
C ASP A 1091 32.02 -2.20 -9.85
N THR A 1092 33.04 -1.45 -9.45
CA THR A 1092 33.19 -0.02 -9.73
C THR A 1092 33.72 0.26 -11.13
#